data_AF-A0A670HV47-F1
#
_entry.id   AF-A0A670HV47-F1
#
_cell.length_a   1.000
_cell.length_b   1.000
_cell.length_c   1.000
_cell.angle_alpha   90.00
_cell.angle_beta   90.00
_cell.angle_gamma   90.00
#
_symmetry.space_group_name_H-M   'P 1'
#
loop_
_entity.id
_entity.type
_entity.pdbx_description
1 polymer ?
#
loop_
_entity_poly.entity_id
_entity_poly.type
_entity_poly.pdbx_seq_one_letter_code
_entity_poly.pdbx_strand_id
1 'polypeptide(L)'
;MGCTRRTACLVWGVFLLAESARCQHAKKDNVPRLKLSYKEMYESNNIITFHGLINSSSYHTFLLDEERSRLFVGAKDHIFSFNLVNIKEYQKIVWPVSHTRRDECQWAGKDILKECANFVKVLKAYNQTHLYVCGTGAFHPVCTYIEVGGHPEDNIFKLEDSHFENGRGKSPYDPKLLTASLLIDPRFISAHLIPESDNPEDDKIYFFFRENAIDGEHSGKATHARIGQICKNDFGGHRSLVNKWTTFLKARLICSVPGPNGIDTHFDELQDVFLMNSKDPKTPIIYGVFTTSSNIFKGSAVCMYSMTDVRRVFLGPYAHRDGPNYQWVPYQGRVPYPRPGTCPSKTFGGFDSTKDLPDEVITFARSHPAMYNPVFPINNRPIMIKTDLDYQFTQIVVDRVDAEDGQYDVMFIGTDIGTVLKVVSIPKETWHDLEEVLLEEMTVFREPTAISAMKISTKQQQLYIGSAAGVSQLPLHRCDVYGKACAECCLARDPYCAWDGASCSRYFPTAKRRTRRQDIRNGDPLTHCSDLQHHDNPSGHGLEEKIIYGVENSSTFLECSPKSQRALVYWQFQKQNDDRKEEIKVDDRLIRTEQGLLLRSLQRKDSGIYFCHAVEHGFMQTLLKVTLEIIDTEHLEELLHKEEEGDTSKIKEASNSMTPSQKVWYRDFMQLINHPNLNTMDEFCEQVWKRDRKQRRQRPANAQVNTNKWKHLQENKKGRNRRTHEFERAPRSV
;
A
#
# COMPACT_ATOMS: atom_id res chain seq x y z
N MET A 1 58.34 11.60 -16.96
CA MET A 1 56.89 11.74 -17.28
C MET A 1 56.06 10.46 -17.02
N GLY A 2 56.48 9.55 -16.13
CA GLY A 2 55.77 8.26 -15.92
C GLY A 2 54.88 8.17 -14.66
N CYS A 3 55.00 9.10 -13.72
CA CYS A 3 54.34 8.98 -12.41
C CYS A 3 52.99 9.71 -12.31
N THR A 4 52.75 10.73 -13.13
CA THR A 4 51.51 11.54 -13.10
C THR A 4 50.35 10.95 -13.91
N ARG A 5 50.62 10.08 -14.90
CA ARG A 5 49.56 9.39 -15.66
C ARG A 5 48.92 8.22 -14.91
N ARG A 6 49.66 7.52 -14.05
CA ARG A 6 49.12 6.39 -13.24
C ARG A 6 48.21 6.86 -12.12
N THR A 7 48.54 7.97 -11.45
CA THR A 7 47.66 8.59 -10.44
C THR A 7 46.39 9.15 -11.04
N ALA A 8 46.44 9.76 -12.24
CA ALA A 8 45.25 10.24 -12.93
C ALA A 8 44.30 9.09 -13.33
N CYS A 9 44.81 7.96 -13.84
CA CYS A 9 44.00 6.78 -14.16
C CYS A 9 43.42 6.07 -12.92
N LEU A 10 44.15 6.05 -11.80
CA LEU A 10 43.64 5.50 -10.53
C LEU A 10 42.54 6.40 -9.94
N VAL A 11 42.71 7.72 -9.98
CA VAL A 11 41.69 8.67 -9.51
C VAL A 11 40.44 8.61 -10.40
N TRP A 12 40.58 8.58 -11.73
CA TRP A 12 39.44 8.39 -12.63
C TRP A 12 38.78 7.01 -12.50
N GLY A 13 39.56 5.93 -12.28
CA GLY A 13 39.03 4.60 -12.02
C GLY A 13 38.24 4.52 -10.71
N VAL A 14 38.69 5.21 -9.66
CA VAL A 14 37.98 5.31 -8.37
C VAL A 14 36.73 6.20 -8.50
N PHE A 15 36.78 7.28 -9.28
CA PHE A 15 35.60 8.11 -9.55
C PHE A 15 34.54 7.37 -10.40
N LEU A 16 34.94 6.63 -11.42
CA LEU A 16 34.04 5.80 -12.24
C LEU A 16 33.46 4.63 -11.43
N LEU A 17 34.24 4.02 -10.54
CA LEU A 17 33.74 3.01 -9.60
C LEU A 17 32.80 3.63 -8.56
N ALA A 18 33.09 4.83 -8.05
CA ALA A 18 32.23 5.54 -7.10
C ALA A 18 30.91 6.03 -7.74
N GLU A 19 30.93 6.46 -8.99
CA GLU A 19 29.72 6.80 -9.77
C GLU A 19 28.93 5.55 -10.15
N SER A 20 29.59 4.45 -10.54
CA SER A 20 28.92 3.17 -10.76
C SER A 20 28.34 2.58 -9.48
N ALA A 21 29.01 2.75 -8.33
CA ALA A 21 28.55 2.32 -7.02
C ALA A 21 27.42 3.20 -6.51
N ARG A 22 27.42 4.52 -6.82
CA ARG A 22 26.28 5.43 -6.59
C ARG A 22 25.09 5.08 -7.49
N CYS A 23 25.30 4.73 -8.76
CA CYS A 23 24.23 4.28 -9.65
C CYS A 23 23.69 2.90 -9.27
N GLN A 24 24.53 2.01 -8.73
CA GLN A 24 24.12 0.71 -8.19
C GLN A 24 23.44 0.83 -6.81
N HIS A 25 23.82 1.80 -5.96
CA HIS A 25 23.10 2.13 -4.72
C HIS A 25 21.74 2.77 -5.03
N ALA A 26 21.68 3.75 -5.93
CA ALA A 26 20.42 4.40 -6.33
C ALA A 26 19.42 3.44 -7.01
N LYS A 27 19.90 2.35 -7.64
CA LYS A 27 19.05 1.27 -8.16
C LYS A 27 18.52 0.32 -7.07
N LYS A 28 19.15 0.23 -5.89
CA LYS A 28 18.80 -0.72 -4.82
C LYS A 28 17.76 -0.19 -3.81
N ASP A 29 17.74 1.12 -3.54
CA ASP A 29 16.80 1.71 -2.56
C ASP A 29 15.33 1.70 -3.03
N ASN A 30 15.16 1.47 -4.33
CA ASN A 30 13.90 1.42 -5.03
C ASN A 30 13.28 0.02 -5.08
N VAL A 31 13.95 -1.01 -4.54
CA VAL A 31 13.43 -2.36 -4.37
C VAL A 31 12.76 -2.46 -2.98
N PRO A 32 11.57 -3.06 -2.84
CA PRO A 32 10.97 -3.20 -1.52
C PRO A 32 11.81 -4.11 -0.64
N ARG A 33 12.05 -3.74 0.62
CA ARG A 33 12.75 -4.63 1.55
C ARG A 33 11.97 -5.93 1.70
N LEU A 34 10.66 -5.86 1.97
CA LEU A 34 9.76 -7.02 2.04
C LEU A 34 8.72 -6.98 0.93
N LYS A 35 8.45 -8.13 0.31
CA LYS A 35 7.33 -8.31 -0.60
C LYS A 35 6.40 -9.37 -0.04
N LEU A 36 5.16 -8.98 0.24
CA LEU A 36 4.17 -9.81 0.94
C LEU A 36 3.00 -10.11 0.00
N SER A 37 2.82 -11.40 -0.29
CA SER A 37 1.70 -11.88 -1.10
C SER A 37 0.37 -11.81 -0.33
N TYR A 38 -0.74 -11.81 -1.05
CA TYR A 38 -2.07 -11.84 -0.43
C TYR A 38 -2.25 -13.04 0.51
N LYS A 39 -1.69 -14.20 0.12
CA LYS A 39 -1.76 -15.43 0.91
C LYS A 39 -1.05 -15.26 2.25
N GLU A 40 0.18 -14.76 2.25
CA GLU A 40 0.95 -14.52 3.47
C GLU A 40 0.27 -13.49 4.37
N MET A 41 -0.24 -12.38 3.79
CA MET A 41 -0.97 -11.36 4.54
C MET A 41 -2.23 -11.93 5.21
N TYR A 42 -2.98 -12.78 4.51
CA TYR A 42 -4.19 -13.41 5.02
C TYR A 42 -3.91 -14.46 6.09
N GLU A 43 -2.94 -15.35 5.86
CA GLU A 43 -2.58 -16.42 6.79
C GLU A 43 -1.95 -15.87 8.09
N SER A 44 -1.23 -14.75 8.01
CA SER A 44 -0.65 -14.06 9.17
C SER A 44 -1.61 -13.10 9.88
N ASN A 45 -2.90 -13.05 9.48
CA ASN A 45 -3.91 -12.14 10.03
C ASN A 45 -3.51 -10.64 9.95
N ASN A 46 -2.68 -10.30 8.96
CA ASN A 46 -2.23 -8.94 8.66
C ASN A 46 -3.14 -8.22 7.66
N ILE A 47 -4.24 -8.86 7.25
CA ILE A 47 -5.28 -8.26 6.42
C ILE A 47 -6.65 -8.84 6.77
N ILE A 48 -7.64 -7.96 6.80
CA ILE A 48 -9.06 -8.31 6.90
C ILE A 48 -9.73 -7.78 5.64
N THR A 49 -10.49 -8.61 4.93
CA THR A 49 -11.10 -8.24 3.65
C THR A 49 -12.60 -8.50 3.64
N PHE A 50 -13.36 -7.53 3.17
CA PHE A 50 -14.75 -7.66 2.75
C PHE A 50 -14.80 -7.80 1.22
N HIS A 51 -15.21 -8.96 0.70
CA HIS A 51 -15.15 -9.33 -0.73
C HIS A 51 -16.27 -8.76 -1.62
N GLY A 52 -16.88 -7.64 -1.23
CA GLY A 52 -17.98 -7.04 -1.97
C GLY A 52 -19.25 -7.91 -2.02
N LEU A 53 -20.28 -7.43 -2.71
CA LEU A 53 -21.53 -8.16 -2.98
C LEU A 53 -21.63 -8.51 -4.47
N ILE A 54 -22.25 -9.63 -4.81
CA ILE A 54 -22.30 -10.19 -6.18
C ILE A 54 -22.82 -9.20 -7.25
N ASN A 55 -23.69 -8.25 -6.88
CA ASN A 55 -24.26 -7.24 -7.80
C ASN A 55 -23.88 -5.80 -7.45
N SER A 56 -22.83 -5.61 -6.65
CA SER A 56 -22.33 -4.29 -6.25
C SER A 56 -20.83 -4.19 -6.56
N SER A 57 -20.34 -2.96 -6.64
CA SER A 57 -18.94 -2.65 -6.96
C SER A 57 -18.64 -1.23 -6.51
N SER A 58 -17.44 -0.73 -6.83
CA SER A 58 -17.07 0.68 -6.66
C SER A 58 -17.08 1.14 -5.19
N TYR A 59 -16.41 0.38 -4.31
CA TYR A 59 -16.30 0.67 -2.88
C TYR A 59 -15.25 1.77 -2.62
N HIS A 60 -15.46 2.99 -3.14
CA HIS A 60 -14.45 4.06 -3.12
C HIS A 60 -14.87 5.34 -2.41
N THR A 61 -16.15 5.52 -2.08
CA THR A 61 -16.61 6.77 -1.43
C THR A 61 -16.50 6.61 0.09
N PHE A 62 -15.33 6.93 0.64
CA PHE A 62 -15.02 6.73 2.07
C PHE A 62 -15.31 7.96 2.92
N LEU A 63 -15.92 7.73 4.09
CA LEU A 63 -16.00 8.67 5.20
C LEU A 63 -15.56 7.95 6.48
N LEU A 64 -14.38 8.32 7.00
CA LEU A 64 -13.85 7.81 8.27
C LEU A 64 -14.39 8.66 9.42
N ASP A 65 -15.06 8.02 10.37
CA ASP A 65 -15.56 8.64 11.60
C ASP A 65 -14.95 7.91 12.81
N GLU A 66 -13.84 8.46 13.31
CA GLU A 66 -13.12 7.90 14.47
C GLU A 66 -13.85 8.11 15.81
N GLU A 67 -14.80 9.05 15.88
CA GLU A 67 -15.60 9.31 17.07
C GLU A 67 -16.65 8.21 17.25
N ARG A 68 -17.33 7.83 16.16
CA ARG A 68 -18.30 6.71 16.16
C ARG A 68 -17.66 5.35 16.01
N SER A 69 -16.35 5.29 15.80
CA SER A 69 -15.63 4.06 15.47
C SER A 69 -16.22 3.37 14.23
N ARG A 70 -16.59 4.16 13.22
CA ARG A 70 -17.19 3.67 11.95
C ARG A 70 -16.42 4.14 10.71
N LEU A 71 -16.36 3.27 9.70
CA LEU A 71 -16.01 3.62 8.33
C LEU A 71 -17.27 3.51 7.47
N PHE A 72 -17.76 4.64 6.98
CA PHE A 72 -18.87 4.63 6.03
C PHE A 72 -18.34 4.55 4.60
N VAL A 73 -18.93 3.68 3.79
CA VAL A 73 -18.50 3.42 2.41
C VAL A 73 -19.68 3.45 1.46
N GLY A 74 -19.66 4.37 0.50
CA GLY A 74 -20.57 4.36 -0.64
C GLY A 74 -20.09 3.40 -1.73
N ALA A 75 -21.04 2.67 -2.32
CA ALA A 75 -20.82 1.72 -3.40
C ALA A 75 -21.95 1.80 -4.44
N LYS A 76 -21.96 0.87 -5.41
CA LYS A 76 -23.08 0.67 -6.34
C LYS A 76 -24.31 0.14 -5.58
N ASP A 77 -25.40 0.91 -5.63
CA ASP A 77 -26.72 0.68 -5.04
C ASP A 77 -26.73 0.49 -3.52
N HIS A 78 -25.61 0.75 -2.83
CA HIS A 78 -25.43 0.41 -1.42
C HIS A 78 -24.57 1.43 -0.69
N ILE A 79 -24.84 1.57 0.61
CA ILE A 79 -24.01 2.32 1.56
C ILE A 79 -23.75 1.42 2.76
N PHE A 80 -22.51 1.34 3.20
CA PHE A 80 -22.07 0.48 4.29
C PHE A 80 -21.61 1.31 5.48
N SER A 81 -21.80 0.77 6.68
CA SER A 81 -21.25 1.26 7.95
C SER A 81 -20.43 0.12 8.57
N PHE A 82 -19.11 0.16 8.39
CA PHE A 82 -18.17 -0.84 8.91
C PHE A 82 -17.69 -0.45 10.30
N ASN A 83 -17.49 -1.44 11.18
CA ASN A 83 -16.77 -1.25 12.43
C ASN A 83 -15.27 -1.04 12.14
N LEU A 84 -14.66 0.01 12.71
CA LEU A 84 -13.23 0.30 12.50
C LEU A 84 -12.29 -0.77 13.06
N VAL A 85 -12.70 -1.48 14.11
CA VAL A 85 -11.89 -2.55 14.71
C VAL A 85 -11.88 -3.77 13.79
N ASN A 86 -13.04 -4.14 13.25
CA ASN A 86 -13.20 -5.32 12.42
C ASN A 86 -14.21 -5.05 11.30
N ILE A 87 -13.73 -4.82 10.07
CA ILE A 87 -14.61 -4.54 8.92
C ILE A 87 -15.48 -5.73 8.48
N LYS A 88 -15.36 -6.92 9.10
CA LYS A 88 -16.34 -8.00 8.89
C LYS A 88 -17.68 -7.70 9.54
N GLU A 89 -17.70 -6.82 10.53
CA GLU A 89 -18.92 -6.35 11.20
C GLU A 89 -19.41 -5.07 10.52
N TYR A 90 -20.53 -5.16 9.82
CA TYR A 90 -21.08 -4.01 9.10
C TYR A 90 -22.60 -4.00 9.06
N GLN A 91 -23.15 -2.80 8.93
CA GLN A 91 -24.54 -2.54 8.55
C GLN A 91 -24.58 -2.03 7.10
N LYS A 92 -25.72 -2.18 6.43
CA LYS A 92 -25.89 -1.72 5.05
C LYS A 92 -27.26 -1.09 4.82
N ILE A 93 -27.28 -0.07 3.97
CA ILE A 93 -28.46 0.53 3.36
C ILE A 93 -28.45 0.13 1.89
N VAL A 94 -29.60 -0.33 1.39
CA VAL A 94 -29.82 -0.64 -0.02
C VAL A 94 -30.53 0.56 -0.64
N TRP A 95 -29.89 1.22 -1.59
CA TRP A 95 -30.40 2.45 -2.23
C TRP A 95 -30.29 2.37 -3.76
N PRO A 96 -31.06 1.48 -4.41
CA PRO A 96 -31.03 1.29 -5.85
C PRO A 96 -31.92 2.32 -6.55
N VAL A 97 -31.73 2.48 -7.86
CA VAL A 97 -32.65 3.24 -8.70
C VAL A 97 -34.00 2.52 -8.87
N SER A 98 -35.08 3.27 -9.06
CA SER A 98 -36.39 2.72 -9.41
C SER A 98 -36.35 2.02 -10.77
N HIS A 99 -37.25 1.05 -10.98
CA HIS A 99 -37.35 0.34 -12.26
C HIS A 99 -37.61 1.28 -13.43
N THR A 100 -38.53 2.24 -13.28
CA THR A 100 -38.82 3.26 -14.29
C THR A 100 -37.58 4.07 -14.67
N ARG A 101 -36.80 4.54 -13.69
CA ARG A 101 -35.57 5.30 -13.97
C ARG A 101 -34.50 4.43 -14.64
N ARG A 102 -34.42 3.15 -14.28
CA ARG A 102 -33.50 2.20 -14.92
C ARG A 102 -33.87 1.98 -16.39
N ASP A 103 -35.15 1.84 -16.70
CA ASP A 103 -35.65 1.67 -18.07
C ASP A 103 -35.41 2.95 -18.91
N GLU A 104 -35.66 4.13 -18.34
CA GLU A 104 -35.33 5.41 -18.98
C GLU A 104 -33.84 5.54 -19.31
N CYS A 105 -32.95 5.13 -18.39
CA CYS A 105 -31.51 5.11 -18.61
C CYS A 105 -31.12 4.15 -19.75
N GLN A 106 -31.77 2.98 -19.82
CA GLN A 106 -31.55 2.02 -20.90
C GLN A 106 -32.04 2.57 -22.25
N TRP A 107 -33.21 3.20 -22.30
CA TRP A 107 -33.73 3.84 -23.52
C TRP A 107 -32.84 4.99 -24.01
N ALA A 108 -32.12 5.65 -23.09
CA ALA A 108 -31.08 6.63 -23.43
C ALA A 108 -29.76 5.99 -23.95
N GLY A 109 -29.73 4.67 -24.15
CA GLY A 109 -28.61 3.94 -24.78
C GLY A 109 -27.45 3.60 -23.83
N LYS A 110 -27.68 3.59 -22.51
CA LYS A 110 -26.66 3.27 -21.50
C LYS A 110 -26.65 1.79 -21.13
N ASP A 111 -25.51 1.30 -20.64
CA ASP A 111 -25.37 -0.10 -20.23
C ASP A 111 -26.14 -0.37 -18.92
N ILE A 112 -27.09 -1.31 -18.98
CA ILE A 112 -27.99 -1.60 -17.85
C ILE A 112 -27.28 -2.18 -16.63
N LEU A 113 -26.19 -2.93 -16.82
CA LEU A 113 -25.46 -3.60 -15.75
C LEU A 113 -24.35 -2.70 -15.17
N LYS A 114 -23.71 -1.91 -16.03
CA LYS A 114 -22.52 -1.12 -15.69
C LYS A 114 -22.83 0.33 -15.37
N GLU A 115 -23.86 0.93 -15.95
CA GLU A 115 -24.09 2.38 -15.87
C GLU A 115 -25.45 2.76 -15.27
N CYS A 116 -26.52 1.98 -15.52
CA CYS A 116 -27.88 2.27 -15.03
C CYS A 116 -28.14 1.80 -13.58
N ALA A 117 -27.31 2.26 -12.66
CA ALA A 117 -27.44 2.03 -11.22
C ALA A 117 -27.16 3.33 -10.44
N ASN A 118 -27.41 3.29 -9.12
CA ASN A 118 -27.07 4.39 -8.25
C ASN A 118 -25.66 4.20 -7.69
N PHE A 119 -24.68 4.93 -8.20
CA PHE A 119 -23.32 4.90 -7.64
C PHE A 119 -23.18 6.02 -6.63
N VAL A 120 -22.91 5.69 -5.37
CA VAL A 120 -22.76 6.70 -4.31
C VAL A 120 -21.42 7.42 -4.49
N LYS A 121 -21.47 8.75 -4.63
CA LYS A 121 -20.32 9.61 -4.98
C LYS A 121 -19.98 10.65 -3.93
N VAL A 122 -20.97 11.02 -3.11
CA VAL A 122 -20.78 11.97 -2.01
C VAL A 122 -21.22 11.30 -0.73
N LEU A 123 -20.36 11.37 0.28
CA LEU A 123 -20.66 10.94 1.64
C LEU A 123 -19.91 11.87 2.60
N LYS A 124 -20.65 12.67 3.36
CA LYS A 124 -20.08 13.70 4.24
C LYS A 124 -20.89 13.80 5.52
N ALA A 125 -20.24 14.14 6.63
CA ALA A 125 -20.96 14.55 7.83
C ALA A 125 -21.74 15.84 7.53
N TYR A 126 -23.04 15.85 7.79
CA TYR A 126 -23.88 17.04 7.65
C TYR A 126 -23.98 17.78 8.99
N ASN A 127 -24.28 17.02 10.04
CA ASN A 127 -24.29 17.47 11.42
C ASN A 127 -23.89 16.29 12.34
N GLN A 128 -24.11 16.41 13.65
CA GLN A 128 -23.76 15.37 14.61
C GLN A 128 -24.62 14.10 14.51
N THR A 129 -25.77 14.12 13.85
CA THR A 129 -26.72 12.99 13.81
C THR A 129 -26.98 12.47 12.41
N HIS A 130 -26.61 13.22 11.36
CA HIS A 130 -26.91 12.93 9.97
C HIS A 130 -25.66 13.04 9.09
N LEU A 131 -25.60 12.16 8.10
CA LEU A 131 -24.70 12.24 6.96
C LEU A 131 -25.45 12.76 5.75
N TYR A 132 -24.80 13.57 4.92
CA TYR A 132 -25.26 13.94 3.60
C TYR A 132 -24.73 12.95 2.56
N VAL A 133 -25.61 12.43 1.71
CA VAL A 133 -25.25 11.43 0.71
C VAL A 133 -25.84 11.77 -0.66
N CYS A 134 -25.05 11.58 -1.72
CA CYS A 134 -25.52 11.71 -3.10
C CYS A 134 -25.00 10.58 -3.98
N GLY A 135 -25.80 10.18 -4.97
CA GLY A 135 -25.40 9.21 -5.98
C GLY A 135 -25.78 9.63 -7.40
N THR A 136 -25.36 8.84 -8.38
CA THR A 136 -25.57 9.12 -9.81
C THR A 136 -27.02 8.90 -10.25
N GLY A 137 -27.79 8.10 -9.51
CA GLY A 137 -29.20 7.81 -9.78
C GLY A 137 -29.51 7.38 -11.22
N ALA A 138 -28.63 6.57 -11.85
CA ALA A 138 -28.69 6.18 -13.26
C ALA A 138 -28.79 7.39 -14.22
N PHE A 139 -27.76 8.24 -14.21
CA PHE A 139 -27.72 9.52 -14.93
C PHE A 139 -28.83 10.49 -14.52
N HIS A 140 -29.28 10.40 -13.28
CA HIS A 140 -30.14 11.41 -12.67
C HIS A 140 -29.74 11.59 -11.21
N PRO A 141 -28.74 12.45 -10.95
CA PRO A 141 -28.18 12.60 -9.62
C PRO A 141 -29.22 12.97 -8.56
N VAL A 142 -29.18 12.27 -7.42
CA VAL A 142 -30.10 12.45 -6.30
C VAL A 142 -29.29 12.49 -5.00
N CYS A 143 -29.72 13.34 -4.06
CA CYS A 143 -29.15 13.43 -2.72
C CYS A 143 -30.22 13.21 -1.64
N THR A 144 -29.79 12.75 -0.48
CA THR A 144 -30.63 12.60 0.73
C THR A 144 -29.72 12.59 1.98
N TYR A 145 -30.30 12.33 3.14
CA TYR A 145 -29.62 12.23 4.43
C TYR A 145 -29.67 10.79 4.97
N ILE A 146 -28.67 10.44 5.77
CA ILE A 146 -28.61 9.18 6.52
C ILE A 146 -28.55 9.53 7.99
N GLU A 147 -29.52 9.05 8.76
CA GLU A 147 -29.51 9.14 10.21
C GLU A 147 -28.49 8.12 10.78
N VAL A 148 -27.55 8.62 11.58
CA VAL A 148 -26.48 7.83 12.22
C VAL A 148 -26.47 7.91 13.75
N GLY A 149 -27.44 8.63 14.34
CA GLY A 149 -27.49 8.86 15.78
C GLY A 149 -26.43 9.84 16.28
N GLY A 150 -26.66 10.39 17.48
CA GLY A 150 -25.72 11.31 18.12
C GLY A 150 -24.59 10.59 18.84
N HIS A 151 -24.87 9.36 19.29
CA HIS A 151 -23.93 8.54 20.05
C HIS A 151 -23.69 7.19 19.37
N PRO A 152 -22.51 6.57 19.57
CA PRO A 152 -22.22 5.23 19.04
C PRO A 152 -23.22 4.15 19.51
N GLU A 153 -23.76 4.34 20.72
CA GLU A 153 -24.74 3.47 21.39
C GLU A 153 -26.04 3.32 20.59
N ASP A 154 -26.45 4.38 19.88
CA ASP A 154 -27.75 4.49 19.23
C ASP A 154 -27.91 3.40 18.14
N ASN A 155 -26.79 2.96 17.55
CA ASN A 155 -26.74 1.95 16.48
C ASN A 155 -27.70 2.22 15.31
N ILE A 156 -28.01 3.50 15.07
CA ILE A 156 -28.88 3.94 13.99
C ILE A 156 -28.06 4.04 12.70
N PHE A 157 -28.59 3.48 11.62
CA PHE A 157 -28.06 3.64 10.28
C PHE A 157 -29.20 3.50 9.28
N LYS A 158 -29.90 4.60 9.02
CA LYS A 158 -31.16 4.61 8.26
C LYS A 158 -31.20 5.73 7.23
N LEU A 159 -31.66 5.41 6.03
CA LEU A 159 -31.86 6.39 4.97
C LEU A 159 -33.13 7.21 5.23
N GLU A 160 -33.06 8.51 4.99
CA GLU A 160 -34.24 9.38 5.03
C GLU A 160 -35.00 9.32 3.70
N ASP A 161 -36.04 8.49 3.64
CA ASP A 161 -36.79 8.22 2.40
C ASP A 161 -37.82 9.30 2.05
N SER A 162 -38.10 10.24 2.96
CA SER A 162 -39.08 11.31 2.78
C SER A 162 -38.53 12.55 2.06
N HIS A 163 -37.21 12.73 2.01
CA HIS A 163 -36.60 13.98 1.55
C HIS A 163 -35.48 13.75 0.53
N PHE A 164 -35.85 13.54 -0.74
CA PHE A 164 -34.90 13.51 -1.84
C PHE A 164 -34.71 14.90 -2.47
N GLU A 165 -33.45 15.32 -2.55
CA GLU A 165 -33.03 16.54 -3.22
C GLU A 165 -32.51 16.26 -4.63
N ASN A 166 -32.64 17.25 -5.50
CA ASN A 166 -31.97 17.23 -6.79
C ASN A 166 -30.44 17.27 -6.59
N GLY A 167 -29.74 16.24 -7.09
CA GLY A 167 -28.29 16.11 -6.97
C GLY A 167 -27.50 16.75 -8.11
N ARG A 168 -28.15 17.43 -9.06
CA ARG A 168 -27.47 18.10 -10.19
C ARG A 168 -26.44 19.10 -9.66
N GLY A 169 -25.20 18.96 -10.11
CA GLY A 169 -24.08 19.79 -9.66
C GLY A 169 -23.50 19.38 -8.30
N LYS A 170 -24.13 18.47 -7.57
CA LYS A 170 -23.65 17.89 -6.31
C LYS A 170 -23.02 16.51 -6.52
N SER A 171 -23.59 15.71 -7.42
CA SER A 171 -23.10 14.38 -7.80
C SER A 171 -23.02 14.27 -9.34
N PRO A 172 -22.02 13.56 -9.90
CA PRO A 172 -21.91 13.39 -11.33
C PRO A 172 -23.05 12.53 -11.90
N TYR A 173 -23.31 12.73 -13.19
CA TYR A 173 -24.25 11.89 -13.94
C TYR A 173 -23.63 10.54 -14.30
N ASP A 174 -22.41 10.58 -14.85
CA ASP A 174 -21.67 9.40 -15.29
C ASP A 174 -20.91 8.77 -14.10
N PRO A 175 -21.08 7.47 -13.84
CA PRO A 175 -20.37 6.79 -12.75
C PRO A 175 -18.84 6.72 -12.90
N LYS A 176 -18.29 6.97 -14.09
CA LYS A 176 -16.84 7.06 -14.33
C LYS A 176 -16.24 8.36 -13.81
N LEU A 177 -17.06 9.37 -13.56
CA LEU A 177 -16.62 10.64 -12.98
C LEU A 177 -16.61 10.55 -11.45
N LEU A 178 -15.65 11.23 -10.82
CA LEU A 178 -15.50 11.27 -9.36
C LEU A 178 -16.37 12.37 -8.73
N THR A 179 -16.47 13.54 -9.38
CA THR A 179 -17.26 14.67 -8.89
C THR A 179 -18.10 15.31 -10.00
N ALA A 180 -19.09 16.11 -9.60
CA ALA A 180 -19.80 16.99 -10.53
C ALA A 180 -18.90 18.19 -10.91
N SER A 181 -18.92 18.59 -12.19
CA SER A 181 -18.18 19.75 -12.71
C SER A 181 -19.10 20.70 -13.47
N LEU A 182 -18.91 22.01 -13.26
CA LEU A 182 -19.46 23.10 -14.09
C LEU A 182 -18.42 23.65 -15.09
N LEU A 183 -17.15 23.32 -14.89
CA LEU A 183 -16.04 23.73 -15.73
C LEU A 183 -15.96 22.84 -17.00
N ILE A 184 -15.43 23.39 -18.09
CA ILE A 184 -15.31 22.69 -19.38
C ILE A 184 -14.20 21.64 -19.30
N ASP A 185 -14.59 20.38 -19.14
CA ASP A 185 -13.75 19.16 -19.18
C ASP A 185 -12.61 19.02 -18.13
N PRO A 186 -12.71 19.47 -16.86
CA PRO A 186 -11.77 19.03 -15.85
C PRO A 186 -12.19 17.68 -15.25
N ARG A 187 -11.18 16.87 -14.94
CA ARG A 187 -11.29 15.69 -14.11
C ARG A 187 -10.81 16.06 -12.71
N PHE A 188 -11.77 16.36 -11.84
CA PHE A 188 -11.52 16.66 -10.43
C PHE A 188 -11.02 15.44 -9.66
N ILE A 189 -10.10 15.69 -8.75
CA ILE A 189 -9.46 14.71 -7.88
C ILE A 189 -9.94 14.93 -6.44
N SER A 190 -9.75 16.13 -5.90
CA SER A 190 -10.14 16.46 -4.52
C SER A 190 -10.44 17.94 -4.31
N ALA A 191 -11.07 18.27 -3.18
CA ALA A 191 -11.37 19.63 -2.74
C ALA A 191 -11.16 19.75 -1.23
N HIS A 192 -10.48 20.81 -0.79
CA HIS A 192 -10.10 21.01 0.61
C HIS A 192 -10.33 22.47 1.04
N LEU A 193 -10.94 22.66 2.21
CA LEU A 193 -11.02 23.94 2.87
C LEU A 193 -9.70 24.20 3.59
N ILE A 194 -9.00 25.29 3.26
CA ILE A 194 -7.74 25.69 3.91
C ILE A 194 -7.89 27.14 4.40
N PRO A 195 -7.72 27.40 5.70
CA PRO A 195 -7.72 28.76 6.23
C PRO A 195 -6.57 29.59 5.65
N GLU A 196 -6.85 30.84 5.27
CA GLU A 196 -5.84 31.78 4.78
C GLU A 196 -5.30 32.70 5.89
N SER A 197 -6.11 32.97 6.92
CA SER A 197 -5.77 33.82 8.05
C SER A 197 -6.50 33.35 9.32
N ASP A 198 -6.45 34.12 10.40
CA ASP A 198 -7.28 33.88 11.59
C ASP A 198 -8.74 34.35 11.40
N ASN A 199 -9.03 35.10 10.32
CA ASN A 199 -10.39 35.49 9.95
C ASN A 199 -11.01 34.44 9.01
N PRO A 200 -12.10 33.74 9.42
CA PRO A 200 -12.77 32.73 8.59
C PRO A 200 -13.38 33.27 7.29
N GLU A 201 -13.56 34.59 7.15
CA GLU A 201 -14.00 35.22 5.90
C GLU A 201 -12.95 35.11 4.79
N ASP A 202 -11.67 34.93 5.17
CA ASP A 202 -10.56 34.76 4.24
C ASP A 202 -10.39 33.30 3.79
N ASP A 203 -11.13 32.35 4.39
CA ASP A 203 -11.02 30.92 4.08
C ASP A 203 -11.26 30.64 2.59
N LYS A 204 -10.42 29.77 2.03
CA LYS A 204 -10.55 29.34 0.63
C LYS A 204 -10.73 27.84 0.50
N ILE A 205 -11.45 27.46 -0.54
CA ILE A 205 -11.54 26.07 -0.98
C ILE A 205 -10.56 25.90 -2.14
N TYR A 206 -9.63 24.97 -1.98
CA TYR A 206 -8.67 24.57 -2.99
C TYR A 206 -9.12 23.30 -3.69
N PHE A 207 -9.08 23.28 -5.02
CA PHE A 207 -9.46 22.14 -5.84
C PHE A 207 -8.25 21.61 -6.59
N PHE A 208 -8.14 20.30 -6.66
CA PHE A 208 -7.11 19.61 -7.43
C PHE A 208 -7.77 18.87 -8.58
N PHE A 209 -7.29 19.09 -9.80
CA PHE A 209 -7.90 18.53 -10.99
C PHE A 209 -6.87 18.44 -12.13
N ARG A 210 -7.22 17.70 -13.18
CA ARG A 210 -6.52 17.72 -14.45
C ARG A 210 -7.45 18.19 -15.57
N GLU A 211 -6.93 18.88 -16.55
CA GLU A 211 -7.68 19.37 -17.71
C GLU A 211 -6.84 19.20 -18.99
N ASN A 212 -7.51 19.17 -20.14
CA ASN A 212 -6.81 19.27 -21.41
C ASN A 212 -6.19 20.69 -21.54
N ALA A 213 -4.94 20.76 -21.98
CA ALA A 213 -4.25 21.99 -22.29
C ALA A 213 -5.04 22.74 -23.37
N ILE A 214 -5.27 24.04 -23.15
CA ILE A 214 -6.10 24.88 -24.02
C ILE A 214 -5.26 25.42 -25.20
N ASP A 215 -4.08 24.88 -25.46
CA ASP A 215 -3.16 25.44 -26.44
C ASP A 215 -3.71 25.28 -27.86
N GLY A 216 -3.53 26.32 -28.68
CA GLY A 216 -4.06 26.39 -30.05
C GLY A 216 -3.60 25.20 -30.91
N GLU A 217 -4.29 25.00 -32.04
CA GLU A 217 -4.32 23.86 -33.00
C GLU A 217 -3.06 23.01 -33.26
N HIS A 218 -1.87 23.39 -32.77
CA HIS A 218 -0.57 22.79 -33.11
C HIS A 218 0.11 22.04 -31.96
N SER A 219 -0.41 22.09 -30.73
CA SER A 219 0.06 21.22 -29.65
C SER A 219 -0.97 20.10 -29.49
N GLY A 220 -0.54 18.83 -29.51
CA GLY A 220 -1.45 17.70 -29.31
C GLY A 220 -2.26 17.81 -28.02
N LYS A 221 -3.24 16.93 -27.82
CA LYS A 221 -4.07 16.86 -26.60
C LYS A 221 -3.20 16.57 -25.36
N ALA A 222 -2.49 17.57 -24.84
CA ALA A 222 -1.69 17.47 -23.63
C ALA A 222 -2.62 17.63 -22.42
N THR A 223 -2.43 16.83 -21.38
CA THR A 223 -3.12 17.01 -20.10
C THR A 223 -2.27 17.90 -19.20
N HIS A 224 -2.90 18.69 -18.33
CA HIS A 224 -2.22 19.44 -17.28
C HIS A 224 -2.87 19.23 -15.93
N ALA A 225 -2.04 18.96 -14.92
CA ALA A 225 -2.45 19.03 -13.52
C ALA A 225 -2.60 20.49 -13.05
N ARG A 226 -3.65 20.75 -12.28
CA ARG A 226 -4.03 22.08 -11.80
C ARG A 226 -4.37 22.06 -10.33
N ILE A 227 -4.06 23.19 -9.69
CA ILE A 227 -4.65 23.62 -8.43
C ILE A 227 -5.52 24.84 -8.70
N GLY A 228 -6.76 24.84 -8.23
CA GLY A 228 -7.67 25.97 -8.25
C GLY A 228 -7.96 26.47 -6.84
N GLN A 229 -8.31 27.75 -6.70
CA GLN A 229 -8.82 28.34 -5.46
C GLN A 229 -10.15 29.05 -5.70
N ILE A 230 -10.99 29.10 -4.67
CA ILE A 230 -12.18 29.96 -4.58
C ILE A 230 -12.35 30.41 -3.13
N CYS A 231 -12.94 31.58 -2.91
CA CYS A 231 -13.35 32.00 -1.58
C CYS A 231 -14.56 31.21 -1.10
N LYS A 232 -14.55 30.79 0.17
CA LYS A 232 -15.65 30.05 0.79
C LYS A 232 -16.98 30.81 0.75
N ASN A 233 -16.92 32.13 0.85
CA ASN A 233 -18.05 33.06 0.83
C ASN A 233 -18.33 33.67 -0.56
N ASP A 234 -17.93 33.00 -1.66
CA ASP A 234 -18.26 33.45 -3.01
C ASP A 234 -19.74 33.20 -3.33
N PHE A 235 -20.53 34.28 -3.39
CA PHE A 235 -21.95 34.25 -3.72
C PHE A 235 -22.24 34.54 -5.20
N GLY A 236 -21.19 34.65 -6.02
CA GLY A 236 -21.25 35.13 -7.38
C GLY A 236 -21.41 36.66 -7.48
N GLY A 237 -21.55 37.13 -8.71
CA GLY A 237 -21.65 38.57 -8.99
C GLY A 237 -23.09 39.08 -9.04
N HIS A 238 -23.26 40.40 -8.90
CA HIS A 238 -24.58 41.04 -8.86
C HIS A 238 -25.27 41.11 -10.24
N ARG A 239 -24.54 41.53 -11.28
CA ARG A 239 -25.06 41.65 -12.67
C ARG A 239 -24.44 40.63 -13.62
N SER A 240 -23.11 40.50 -13.57
CA SER A 240 -22.33 39.51 -14.31
C SER A 240 -21.98 38.34 -13.39
N LEU A 241 -21.83 37.14 -13.93
CA LEU A 241 -21.52 35.92 -13.15
C LEU A 241 -22.53 35.66 -12.00
N VAL A 242 -23.82 35.94 -12.22
CA VAL A 242 -24.89 35.59 -11.27
C VAL A 242 -24.90 34.08 -11.07
N ASN A 243 -24.81 33.64 -9.82
CA ASN A 243 -24.71 32.23 -9.42
C ASN A 243 -23.51 31.48 -10.07
N LYS A 244 -22.45 32.20 -10.43
CA LYS A 244 -21.18 31.64 -10.92
C LYS A 244 -20.03 32.16 -10.07
N TRP A 245 -18.96 31.39 -9.96
CA TRP A 245 -17.78 31.79 -9.19
C TRP A 245 -17.16 33.07 -9.73
N THR A 246 -16.85 34.00 -8.83
CA THR A 246 -16.23 35.30 -9.13
C THR A 246 -14.78 35.40 -8.65
N THR A 247 -14.40 34.53 -7.71
CA THR A 247 -13.07 34.50 -7.09
C THR A 247 -12.21 33.31 -7.56
N PHE A 248 -12.70 32.54 -8.54
CA PHE A 248 -12.01 31.36 -9.05
C PHE A 248 -10.70 31.72 -9.77
N LEU A 249 -9.59 31.11 -9.36
CA LEU A 249 -8.31 31.13 -10.05
C LEU A 249 -7.72 29.73 -10.15
N LYS A 250 -6.89 29.47 -11.16
CA LYS A 250 -6.14 28.21 -11.31
C LYS A 250 -4.67 28.42 -11.69
N ALA A 251 -3.81 27.51 -11.23
CA ALA A 251 -2.39 27.46 -11.56
C ALA A 251 -1.99 26.04 -11.99
N ARG A 252 -0.94 25.92 -12.81
CA ARG A 252 -0.37 24.61 -13.20
C ARG A 252 0.41 24.02 -12.02
N LEU A 253 0.20 22.74 -11.72
CA LEU A 253 1.08 21.96 -10.85
C LEU A 253 2.11 21.24 -11.74
N ILE A 254 3.39 21.40 -11.43
CA ILE A 254 4.48 20.73 -12.16
C ILE A 254 5.01 19.59 -11.29
N CYS A 255 5.03 18.38 -11.86
CA CYS A 255 5.81 17.27 -11.32
C CYS A 255 6.67 16.74 -12.46
N SER A 256 7.97 17.04 -12.43
CA SER A 256 8.90 16.67 -13.51
C SER A 256 10.29 16.34 -12.99
N VAL A 257 11.00 15.53 -13.77
CA VAL A 257 12.42 15.21 -13.53
C VAL A 257 13.25 15.94 -14.57
N PRO A 258 14.21 16.78 -14.16
CA PRO A 258 15.06 17.48 -15.11
C PRO A 258 15.95 16.48 -15.86
N GLY A 259 15.89 16.51 -17.20
CA GLY A 259 16.69 15.63 -18.04
C GLY A 259 18.11 16.16 -18.27
N PRO A 260 19.08 15.29 -18.59
CA PRO A 260 20.48 15.68 -18.82
C PRO A 260 20.66 16.61 -20.02
N ASN A 261 19.73 16.57 -20.99
CA ASN A 261 19.72 17.43 -22.17
C ASN A 261 18.87 18.71 -21.98
N GLY A 262 18.42 19.00 -20.74
CA GLY A 262 17.52 20.11 -20.44
C GLY A 262 16.06 19.89 -20.85
N ILE A 263 15.69 18.67 -21.27
CA ILE A 263 14.30 18.27 -21.52
C ILE A 263 13.78 17.55 -20.29
N ASP A 264 12.79 18.14 -19.65
CA ASP A 264 12.16 17.59 -18.46
C ASP A 264 11.21 16.44 -18.82
N THR A 265 11.24 15.37 -18.02
CA THR A 265 10.24 14.30 -18.08
C THR A 265 9.07 14.68 -17.19
N HIS A 266 7.91 14.98 -17.77
CA HIS A 266 6.72 15.43 -17.05
C HIS A 266 5.78 14.26 -16.67
N PHE A 267 5.20 14.37 -15.48
CA PHE A 267 4.10 13.54 -14.97
C PHE A 267 2.87 14.43 -14.84
N ASP A 268 2.13 14.62 -15.93
CA ASP A 268 1.03 15.60 -15.98
C ASP A 268 -0.35 15.02 -15.56
N GLU A 269 -0.47 13.71 -15.39
CA GLU A 269 -1.73 13.05 -14.99
C GLU A 269 -1.85 12.95 -13.47
N LEU A 270 -2.45 13.95 -12.84
CA LEU A 270 -2.74 13.91 -11.39
C LEU A 270 -3.79 12.83 -11.07
N GLN A 271 -3.43 11.89 -10.18
CA GLN A 271 -4.27 10.76 -9.77
C GLN A 271 -4.90 10.95 -8.39
N ASP A 272 -4.13 11.41 -7.41
CA ASP A 272 -4.60 11.61 -6.03
C ASP A 272 -3.82 12.72 -5.31
N VAL A 273 -4.43 13.29 -4.27
CA VAL A 273 -3.84 14.34 -3.45
C VAL A 273 -4.15 14.10 -1.97
N PHE A 274 -3.10 14.14 -1.14
CA PHE A 274 -3.19 14.07 0.32
C PHE A 274 -2.63 15.34 0.96
N LEU A 275 -3.39 15.93 1.89
CA LEU A 275 -2.94 17.08 2.67
C LEU A 275 -2.45 16.58 4.02
N MET A 276 -1.16 16.77 4.27
CA MET A 276 -0.55 16.54 5.57
C MET A 276 -0.72 17.79 6.43
N ASN A 277 -1.44 17.66 7.55
CA ASN A 277 -1.59 18.75 8.50
C ASN A 277 -0.24 19.08 9.13
N SER A 278 0.10 20.36 9.14
CA SER A 278 1.19 20.91 9.95
C SER A 278 0.68 21.36 11.31
N LYS A 279 1.57 21.82 12.19
CA LYS A 279 1.19 22.49 13.44
C LYS A 279 0.32 23.71 13.19
N ASP A 280 0.56 24.40 12.08
CA ASP A 280 -0.30 25.47 11.58
C ASP A 280 -1.24 24.91 10.48
N PRO A 281 -2.57 24.90 10.70
CA PRO A 281 -3.54 24.43 9.71
C PRO A 281 -3.57 25.29 8.44
N LYS A 282 -3.00 26.50 8.47
CA LYS A 282 -2.88 27.37 7.29
C LYS A 282 -1.78 26.91 6.34
N THR A 283 -0.83 26.08 6.78
CA THR A 283 0.32 25.66 5.97
C THR A 283 0.46 24.14 5.88
N PRO A 284 -0.54 23.40 5.36
CA PRO A 284 -0.39 21.99 5.11
C PRO A 284 0.64 21.74 4.00
N ILE A 285 1.25 20.56 4.04
CA ILE A 285 2.07 20.06 2.93
C ILE A 285 1.19 19.19 2.03
N ILE A 286 1.25 19.43 0.72
CA ILE A 286 0.44 18.73 -0.26
C ILE A 286 1.29 17.64 -0.91
N TYR A 287 0.85 16.38 -0.81
CA TYR A 287 1.40 15.26 -1.57
C TYR A 287 0.49 15.01 -2.76
N GLY A 288 1.05 15.00 -3.97
CA GLY A 288 0.33 14.64 -5.19
C GLY A 288 0.92 13.41 -5.84
N VAL A 289 0.06 12.49 -6.27
CA VAL A 289 0.42 11.32 -7.08
C VAL A 289 0.16 11.65 -8.54
N PHE A 290 1.18 11.46 -9.37
CA PHE A 290 1.12 11.76 -10.79
C PHE A 290 1.53 10.54 -11.61
N THR A 291 0.96 10.41 -12.80
CA THR A 291 1.42 9.47 -13.82
C THR A 291 1.82 10.22 -15.10
N THR A 292 2.53 9.54 -15.97
CA THR A 292 2.80 10.02 -17.33
C THR A 292 1.51 10.02 -18.17
N SER A 293 1.40 10.95 -19.12
CA SER A 293 0.31 10.97 -20.11
C SER A 293 0.56 10.02 -21.30
N SER A 294 1.79 9.52 -21.46
CA SER A 294 2.15 8.62 -22.55
C SER A 294 1.67 7.20 -22.27
N ASN A 295 1.02 6.59 -23.26
CA ASN A 295 0.66 5.17 -23.19
C ASN A 295 1.85 4.23 -23.40
N ILE A 296 2.97 4.74 -23.93
CA ILE A 296 4.18 3.95 -24.23
C ILE A 296 5.12 3.94 -23.02
N PHE A 297 5.28 5.10 -22.38
CA PHE A 297 6.09 5.24 -21.18
C PHE A 297 5.19 5.34 -19.97
N LYS A 298 5.00 4.22 -19.27
CA LYS A 298 4.28 4.20 -17.99
C LYS A 298 5.26 4.59 -16.89
N GLY A 299 4.99 5.71 -16.24
CA GLY A 299 5.71 6.15 -15.06
C GLY A 299 4.76 6.74 -14.03
N SER A 300 5.12 6.62 -12.77
CA SER A 300 4.44 7.26 -11.64
C SER A 300 5.43 8.07 -10.81
N ALA A 301 4.97 9.17 -10.24
CA ALA A 301 5.77 10.01 -9.37
C ALA A 301 4.92 10.55 -8.21
N VAL A 302 5.57 10.78 -7.08
CA VAL A 302 5.00 11.52 -5.93
C VAL A 302 5.75 12.83 -5.79
N CYS A 303 5.02 13.94 -5.78
CA CYS A 303 5.57 15.28 -5.60
C CYS A 303 4.99 15.93 -4.35
N MET A 304 5.81 16.67 -3.61
CA MET A 304 5.41 17.45 -2.44
C MET A 304 5.37 18.94 -2.79
N TYR A 305 4.36 19.66 -2.32
CA TYR A 305 4.21 21.11 -2.52
C TYR A 305 3.95 21.82 -1.20
N SER A 306 4.47 23.04 -1.08
CA SER A 306 4.21 23.93 0.06
C SER A 306 3.06 24.88 -0.25
N MET A 307 2.12 25.03 0.69
CA MET A 307 1.07 26.05 0.56
C MET A 307 1.61 27.48 0.47
N THR A 308 2.80 27.75 0.97
CA THR A 308 3.46 29.05 0.83
C THR A 308 3.78 29.36 -0.63
N ASP A 309 4.26 28.38 -1.40
CA ASP A 309 4.58 28.56 -2.81
C ASP A 309 3.31 28.63 -3.67
N VAL A 310 2.28 27.83 -3.33
CA VAL A 310 0.94 27.93 -3.93
C VAL A 310 0.38 29.35 -3.82
N ARG A 311 0.42 29.93 -2.60
CA ARG A 311 -0.04 31.30 -2.37
C ARG A 311 0.78 32.32 -3.15
N ARG A 312 2.10 32.17 -3.17
CA ARG A 312 3.00 33.04 -3.96
C ARG A 312 2.59 33.06 -5.43
N VAL A 313 2.26 31.91 -6.00
CA VAL A 313 1.79 31.80 -7.39
C VAL A 313 0.45 32.48 -7.60
N PHE A 314 -0.53 32.28 -6.70
CA PHE A 314 -1.83 32.95 -6.80
C PHE A 314 -1.76 34.46 -6.60
N LEU A 315 -0.73 34.96 -5.91
CA LEU A 315 -0.42 36.39 -5.78
C LEU A 315 0.42 36.95 -6.95
N GLY A 316 0.91 36.07 -7.83
CA GLY A 316 1.75 36.42 -8.98
C GLY A 316 1.00 36.98 -10.20
N PRO A 317 1.64 37.02 -11.38
CA PRO A 317 1.04 37.54 -12.60
C PRO A 317 -0.04 36.59 -13.16
N TYR A 318 -1.14 37.16 -13.65
CA TYR A 318 -2.16 36.43 -14.41
C TYR A 318 -1.62 36.04 -15.79
N ALA A 319 -2.09 34.93 -16.34
CA ALA A 319 -1.82 34.54 -17.71
C ALA A 319 -2.76 35.27 -18.67
N HIS A 320 -2.21 35.77 -19.78
CA HIS A 320 -2.94 36.45 -20.83
C HIS A 320 -2.51 35.91 -22.20
N ARG A 321 -3.43 35.89 -23.18
CA ARG A 321 -3.09 35.55 -24.56
C ARG A 321 -2.81 36.83 -25.33
N ASP A 322 -1.58 36.96 -25.82
CA ASP A 322 -1.16 38.14 -26.58
C ASP A 322 -0.56 37.75 -27.94
N GLY A 323 -0.56 38.71 -28.87
CA GLY A 323 0.00 38.58 -30.20
C GLY A 323 -0.81 37.74 -31.21
N PRO A 324 -0.38 37.72 -32.48
CA PRO A 324 -1.10 37.07 -33.59
C PRO A 324 -1.19 35.54 -33.44
N ASN A 325 -0.27 34.93 -32.69
CA ASN A 325 -0.23 33.49 -32.43
C ASN A 325 -0.92 33.10 -31.11
N TYR A 326 -1.57 34.03 -30.41
CA TYR A 326 -2.27 33.81 -29.15
C TYR A 326 -1.43 33.06 -28.10
N GLN A 327 -0.18 33.50 -27.92
CA GLN A 327 0.74 32.87 -26.97
C GLN A 327 0.41 33.28 -25.54
N TRP A 328 0.58 32.36 -24.60
CA TRP A 328 0.43 32.65 -23.18
C TRP A 328 1.62 33.45 -22.66
N VAL A 329 1.34 34.65 -22.16
CA VAL A 329 2.33 35.60 -21.60
C VAL A 329 1.87 36.11 -20.24
N PRO A 330 2.78 36.65 -19.39
CA PRO A 330 2.37 37.28 -18.14
C PRO A 330 1.66 38.61 -18.43
N TYR A 331 0.47 38.80 -17.87
CA TYR A 331 -0.29 40.04 -18.01
C TYR A 331 0.48 41.22 -17.41
N GLN A 332 0.81 42.22 -18.25
CA GLN A 332 1.56 43.43 -17.86
C GLN A 332 0.65 44.66 -17.65
N GLY A 333 -0.65 44.54 -17.92
CA GLY A 333 -1.59 45.65 -17.78
C GLY A 333 -1.96 45.95 -16.33
N ARG A 334 -2.86 46.93 -16.13
CA ARG A 334 -3.37 47.30 -14.81
C ARG A 334 -4.33 46.24 -14.28
N VAL A 335 -4.02 45.67 -13.12
CA VAL A 335 -4.93 44.78 -12.38
C VAL A 335 -5.93 45.63 -11.57
N PRO A 336 -7.26 45.37 -11.66
CA PRO A 336 -8.26 46.15 -10.93
C PRO A 336 -8.23 45.88 -9.41
N TYR A 337 -8.86 46.75 -8.63
CA TYR A 337 -8.95 46.65 -7.17
C TYR A 337 -10.40 46.41 -6.71
N PRO A 338 -10.64 45.48 -5.75
CA PRO A 338 -9.68 44.59 -5.11
C PRO A 338 -9.15 43.56 -6.11
N ARG A 339 -7.96 43.01 -5.83
CA ARG A 339 -7.28 42.08 -6.75
C ARG A 339 -8.19 40.85 -7.00
N PRO A 340 -8.51 40.49 -8.25
CA PRO A 340 -9.32 39.32 -8.57
C PRO A 340 -8.82 38.05 -7.88
N GLY A 341 -9.72 37.32 -7.20
CA GLY A 341 -9.40 36.18 -6.36
C GLY A 341 -9.18 36.49 -4.86
N THR A 342 -9.33 37.75 -4.45
CA THR A 342 -9.39 38.18 -3.04
C THR A 342 -10.78 37.91 -2.46
N CYS A 343 -10.85 37.42 -1.22
CA CYS A 343 -12.12 37.15 -0.55
C CYS A 343 -12.71 38.44 0.03
N PRO A 344 -14.04 38.66 -0.09
CA PRO A 344 -14.71 39.72 0.65
C PRO A 344 -14.53 39.49 2.15
N SER A 345 -13.92 40.45 2.83
CA SER A 345 -13.49 40.30 4.22
C SER A 345 -13.27 41.67 4.84
N LYS A 346 -13.49 41.76 6.15
CA LYS A 346 -13.19 42.97 6.93
C LYS A 346 -11.68 43.27 7.00
N THR A 347 -10.84 42.26 6.75
CA THR A 347 -9.38 42.38 6.77
C THR A 347 -8.85 43.02 5.49
N PHE A 348 -9.46 42.73 4.33
CA PHE A 348 -8.97 43.14 3.01
C PHE A 348 -10.12 43.54 2.07
N GLY A 349 -10.04 44.74 1.50
CA GLY A 349 -10.94 45.18 0.42
C GLY A 349 -12.19 45.92 0.87
N GLY A 350 -12.64 45.78 2.11
CA GLY A 350 -13.78 46.57 2.62
C GLY A 350 -15.12 46.26 1.93
N PHE A 351 -15.25 45.06 1.35
CA PHE A 351 -16.50 44.56 0.76
C PHE A 351 -17.07 43.45 1.63
N ASP A 352 -18.36 43.50 1.90
CA ASP A 352 -19.07 42.48 2.68
C ASP A 352 -19.49 41.27 1.82
N SER A 353 -19.62 41.44 0.50
CA SER A 353 -20.01 40.38 -0.42
C SER A 353 -19.32 40.47 -1.79
N THR A 354 -19.18 39.33 -2.47
CA THR A 354 -18.74 39.29 -3.89
C THR A 354 -19.70 40.02 -4.82
N LYS A 355 -20.95 40.22 -4.40
CA LYS A 355 -21.94 41.01 -5.14
C LYS A 355 -21.62 42.50 -5.18
N ASP A 356 -20.84 42.98 -4.22
CA ASP A 356 -20.46 44.39 -4.09
C ASP A 356 -19.18 44.72 -4.87
N LEU A 357 -18.55 43.70 -5.48
CA LEU A 357 -17.33 43.88 -6.26
C LEU A 357 -17.59 44.72 -7.53
N PRO A 358 -16.68 45.64 -7.89
CA PRO A 358 -16.81 46.44 -9.11
C PRO A 358 -16.90 45.60 -10.38
N ASP A 359 -17.66 46.07 -11.38
CA ASP A 359 -17.83 45.38 -12.67
C ASP A 359 -16.50 45.12 -13.39
N GLU A 360 -15.49 45.99 -13.20
CA GLU A 360 -14.15 45.81 -13.76
C GLU A 360 -13.43 44.57 -13.18
N VAL A 361 -13.59 44.31 -11.88
CA VAL A 361 -13.01 43.14 -11.19
C VAL A 361 -13.67 41.86 -11.69
N ILE A 362 -15.00 41.87 -11.81
CA ILE A 362 -15.78 40.71 -12.29
C ILE A 362 -15.43 40.39 -13.77
N THR A 363 -15.31 41.43 -14.60
CA THR A 363 -14.93 41.29 -16.01
C THR A 363 -13.50 40.76 -16.18
N PHE A 364 -12.57 41.24 -15.34
CA PHE A 364 -11.20 40.74 -15.30
C PHE A 364 -11.14 39.28 -14.86
N ALA A 365 -11.79 38.93 -13.75
CA ALA A 365 -11.81 37.56 -13.22
C ALA A 365 -12.33 36.56 -14.25
N ARG A 366 -13.37 36.93 -15.01
CA ARG A 366 -13.93 36.10 -16.09
C ARG A 366 -12.93 35.85 -17.22
N SER A 367 -12.09 36.83 -17.54
CA SER A 367 -11.17 36.79 -18.68
C SER A 367 -9.79 36.23 -18.34
N HIS A 368 -9.38 36.30 -17.07
CA HIS A 368 -8.06 35.92 -16.60
C HIS A 368 -8.11 34.92 -15.42
N PRO A 369 -8.73 33.74 -15.58
CA PRO A 369 -8.84 32.76 -14.49
C PRO A 369 -7.52 32.00 -14.22
N ALA A 370 -6.52 32.09 -15.09
CA ALA A 370 -5.28 31.32 -14.98
C ALA A 370 -4.10 32.19 -14.53
N MET A 371 -3.23 31.64 -13.68
CA MET A 371 -1.95 32.23 -13.30
C MET A 371 -0.87 31.86 -14.32
N TYR A 372 0.06 32.78 -14.59
CA TYR A 372 1.16 32.54 -15.54
C TYR A 372 2.23 31.62 -14.96
N ASN A 373 2.66 31.87 -13.72
CA ASN A 373 3.66 31.04 -13.07
C ASN A 373 3.06 29.69 -12.65
N PRO A 374 3.77 28.57 -12.86
CA PRO A 374 3.38 27.29 -12.30
C PRO A 374 3.80 27.18 -10.83
N VAL A 375 3.20 26.21 -10.13
CA VAL A 375 3.63 25.76 -8.80
C VAL A 375 4.58 24.57 -8.98
N PHE A 376 5.81 24.72 -8.52
CA PHE A 376 6.82 23.67 -8.50
C PHE A 376 6.81 22.88 -7.19
N PRO A 377 7.25 21.61 -7.20
CA PRO A 377 7.36 20.84 -5.98
C PRO A 377 8.55 21.32 -5.15
N ILE A 378 8.56 20.98 -3.87
CA ILE A 378 9.67 21.29 -2.96
C ILE A 378 10.96 20.71 -3.56
N ASN A 379 12.01 21.54 -3.62
CA ASN A 379 13.30 21.24 -4.28
C ASN A 379 13.24 21.00 -5.80
N ASN A 380 12.15 21.38 -6.47
CA ASN A 380 11.95 21.24 -7.93
C ASN A 380 12.13 19.82 -8.46
N ARG A 381 11.84 18.80 -7.64
CA ARG A 381 11.90 17.39 -8.05
C ARG A 381 10.85 16.54 -7.32
N PRO A 382 10.47 15.37 -7.87
CA PRO A 382 9.63 14.41 -7.16
C PRO A 382 10.38 13.79 -5.99
N ILE A 383 9.65 13.35 -4.97
CA ILE A 383 10.19 12.62 -3.82
C ILE A 383 10.25 11.11 -4.04
N MET A 384 9.49 10.59 -4.99
CA MET A 384 9.53 9.19 -5.39
C MET A 384 9.18 9.09 -6.87
N ILE A 385 9.91 8.27 -7.61
CA ILE A 385 9.67 8.01 -9.03
C ILE A 385 9.71 6.51 -9.25
N LYS A 386 8.73 6.00 -9.99
CA LYS A 386 8.76 4.66 -10.54
C LYS A 386 8.54 4.67 -12.04
N THR A 387 9.57 4.24 -12.74
CA THR A 387 9.57 3.89 -14.16
C THR A 387 9.77 2.38 -14.28
N ASP A 388 9.34 1.78 -15.39
CA ASP A 388 9.62 0.37 -15.72
C ASP A 388 8.90 -0.67 -14.84
N LEU A 389 7.66 -0.39 -14.45
CA LEU A 389 6.79 -1.33 -13.72
C LEU A 389 5.49 -1.57 -14.48
N ASP A 390 4.92 -2.77 -14.29
CA ASP A 390 3.63 -3.16 -14.87
C ASP A 390 2.42 -2.49 -14.18
N TYR A 391 2.66 -1.57 -13.25
CA TYR A 391 1.64 -0.89 -12.47
C TYR A 391 1.88 0.62 -12.34
N GLN A 392 0.81 1.36 -12.06
CA GLN A 392 0.81 2.79 -11.82
C GLN A 392 0.28 3.11 -10.42
N PHE A 393 0.74 4.23 -9.85
CA PHE A 393 0.22 4.72 -8.58
C PHE A 393 -1.17 5.32 -8.76
N THR A 394 -2.06 5.04 -7.82
CA THR A 394 -3.46 5.47 -7.88
C THR A 394 -3.91 6.31 -6.70
N GLN A 395 -3.41 6.03 -5.50
CA GLN A 395 -3.86 6.63 -4.25
C GLN A 395 -2.68 6.83 -3.30
N ILE A 396 -2.78 7.82 -2.40
CA ILE A 396 -1.78 8.04 -1.35
C ILE A 396 -2.43 8.46 -0.03
N VAL A 397 -1.92 7.93 1.07
CA VAL A 397 -2.08 8.51 2.41
C VAL A 397 -0.73 8.54 3.09
N VAL A 398 -0.52 9.52 3.97
CA VAL A 398 0.77 9.71 4.63
C VAL A 398 0.54 9.87 6.13
N ASP A 399 1.41 9.24 6.94
CA ASP A 399 1.44 9.43 8.39
C ASP A 399 2.73 10.13 8.84
N ARG A 400 2.64 10.94 9.90
CA ARG A 400 3.77 11.56 10.60
C ARG A 400 4.06 10.74 11.85
N VAL A 401 5.12 9.95 11.81
CA VAL A 401 5.42 8.96 12.85
C VAL A 401 6.58 9.44 13.72
N ASP A 402 6.37 9.42 15.04
CA ASP A 402 7.46 9.62 16.00
C ASP A 402 8.35 8.38 16.06
N ALA A 403 9.66 8.59 15.99
CA ALA A 403 10.72 7.60 16.17
C ALA A 403 11.65 8.01 17.33
N GLU A 404 12.70 7.24 17.59
CA GLU A 404 13.69 7.53 18.65
C GLU A 404 14.48 8.82 18.37
N ASP A 405 14.81 9.09 17.11
CA ASP A 405 15.68 10.18 16.69
C ASP A 405 14.96 11.36 16.01
N GLY A 406 13.64 11.27 15.80
CA GLY A 406 12.87 12.35 15.19
C GLY A 406 11.50 11.91 14.68
N GLN A 407 10.96 12.71 13.77
CA GLN A 407 9.69 12.43 13.09
C GLN A 407 9.93 12.10 11.63
N TYR A 408 9.20 11.11 11.13
CA TYR A 408 9.33 10.60 9.76
C TYR A 408 7.99 10.54 9.04
N ASP A 409 8.06 10.62 7.72
CA ASP A 409 6.89 10.61 6.85
C ASP A 409 6.80 9.23 6.27
N VAL A 410 5.74 8.50 6.62
CA VAL A 410 5.48 7.18 6.07
C VAL A 410 4.34 7.28 5.09
N MET A 411 4.65 7.12 3.81
CA MET A 411 3.72 7.11 2.70
C MET A 411 3.20 5.68 2.47
N PHE A 412 1.89 5.56 2.34
CA PHE A 412 1.21 4.35 1.85
C PHE A 412 0.63 4.68 0.48
N ILE A 413 1.19 4.06 -0.57
CA ILE A 413 0.85 4.35 -1.97
C ILE A 413 0.14 3.13 -2.57
N GLY A 414 -1.08 3.32 -3.04
CA GLY A 414 -1.86 2.28 -3.72
C GLY A 414 -1.57 2.22 -5.22
N THR A 415 -1.79 1.05 -5.82
CA THR A 415 -1.57 0.81 -7.26
C THR A 415 -2.81 0.34 -8.01
N ASP A 416 -2.74 0.37 -9.34
CA ASP A 416 -3.77 -0.12 -10.26
C ASP A 416 -3.89 -1.65 -10.32
N ILE A 417 -2.97 -2.39 -9.68
CA ILE A 417 -2.97 -3.85 -9.58
C ILE A 417 -3.32 -4.39 -8.18
N GLY A 418 -3.68 -3.53 -7.23
CA GLY A 418 -4.11 -3.99 -5.90
C GLY A 418 -2.97 -4.22 -4.92
N THR A 419 -1.85 -3.50 -5.09
CA THR A 419 -0.73 -3.50 -4.15
C THR A 419 -0.61 -2.17 -3.41
N VAL A 420 -0.08 -2.23 -2.19
CA VAL A 420 0.29 -1.06 -1.39
C VAL A 420 1.78 -1.05 -1.15
N LEU A 421 2.41 0.07 -1.48
CA LEU A 421 3.79 0.37 -1.18
C LEU A 421 3.86 1.16 0.13
N LYS A 422 4.68 0.72 1.09
CA LYS A 422 5.00 1.47 2.29
C LYS A 422 6.40 2.04 2.17
N VAL A 423 6.50 3.36 2.17
CA VAL A 423 7.74 4.10 1.90
C VAL A 423 7.98 5.09 3.03
N VAL A 424 9.18 5.12 3.58
CA VAL A 424 9.59 6.16 4.53
C VAL A 424 10.44 7.21 3.81
N SER A 425 10.23 8.48 4.14
CA SER A 425 11.07 9.59 3.69
C SER A 425 12.06 9.99 4.79
N ILE A 426 13.36 9.84 4.50
CA ILE A 426 14.46 10.00 5.46
C ILE A 426 15.34 11.19 5.04
N PRO A 427 15.55 12.19 5.88
CA PRO A 427 16.50 13.27 5.58
C PRO A 427 17.95 12.75 5.51
N LYS A 428 18.68 13.05 4.43
CA LYS A 428 20.10 12.69 4.25
C LYS A 428 21.01 13.65 5.02
N GLU A 429 21.36 14.77 4.40
CA GLU A 429 22.28 15.77 4.98
C GLU A 429 21.56 17.01 5.48
N THR A 430 20.49 17.40 4.80
CA THR A 430 19.62 18.52 5.19
C THR A 430 18.16 18.06 5.21
N TRP A 431 17.31 18.75 5.95
CA TRP A 431 15.85 18.51 5.94
C TRP A 431 15.21 18.66 4.55
N HIS A 432 15.93 19.25 3.60
CA HIS A 432 15.50 19.44 2.22
C HIS A 432 16.01 18.33 1.29
N ASP A 433 16.96 17.50 1.70
CA ASP A 433 17.44 16.37 0.89
C ASP A 433 16.90 15.06 1.45
N LEU A 434 15.82 14.57 0.83
CA LEU A 434 15.09 13.39 1.29
C LEU A 434 15.51 12.15 0.47
N GLU A 435 15.76 11.06 1.19
CA GLU A 435 15.88 9.68 0.69
C GLU A 435 14.53 8.98 0.84
N GLU A 436 14.05 8.36 -0.23
CA GLU A 436 12.93 7.45 -0.19
C GLU A 436 13.39 6.01 0.01
N VAL A 437 12.81 5.33 1.01
CA VAL A 437 13.14 3.94 1.33
C VAL A 437 11.87 3.10 1.27
N LEU A 438 11.74 2.26 0.24
CA LEU A 438 10.63 1.34 0.08
C LEU A 438 10.74 0.14 1.03
N LEU A 439 9.97 0.18 2.12
CA LEU A 439 10.00 -0.82 3.18
C LEU A 439 9.27 -2.10 2.78
N GLU A 440 8.04 -1.95 2.28
CA GLU A 440 7.15 -3.09 2.04
C GLU A 440 6.32 -2.91 0.75
N GLU A 441 6.13 -3.99 0.00
CA GLU A 441 5.15 -4.11 -1.09
C GLU A 441 4.14 -5.20 -0.73
N MET A 442 2.88 -4.82 -0.49
CA MET A 442 1.84 -5.71 0.02
C MET A 442 0.71 -5.88 -0.98
N THR A 443 0.39 -7.11 -1.37
CA THR A 443 -0.82 -7.40 -2.18
C THR A 443 -2.05 -7.47 -1.28
N VAL A 444 -3.00 -6.56 -1.46
CA VAL A 444 -4.15 -6.38 -0.54
C VAL A 444 -5.48 -6.94 -1.08
N PHE A 445 -5.50 -7.35 -2.35
CA PHE A 445 -6.64 -8.05 -2.95
C PHE A 445 -6.19 -9.37 -3.59
N ARG A 446 -7.08 -10.38 -3.55
CA ARG A 446 -6.79 -11.70 -4.12
C ARG A 446 -6.58 -11.65 -5.63
N GLU A 447 -7.37 -10.84 -6.31
CA GLU A 447 -7.30 -10.62 -7.75
C GLU A 447 -6.74 -9.22 -8.02
N PRO A 448 -5.90 -9.04 -9.06
CA PRO A 448 -5.36 -7.75 -9.41
C PRO A 448 -6.48 -6.75 -9.71
N THR A 449 -6.66 -5.78 -8.82
CA THR A 449 -7.74 -4.80 -8.90
C THR A 449 -7.27 -3.44 -8.41
N ALA A 450 -7.54 -2.40 -9.19
CA ALA A 450 -7.08 -1.06 -8.88
C ALA A 450 -7.59 -0.57 -7.53
N ILE A 451 -6.66 -0.04 -6.74
CA ILE A 451 -6.98 0.67 -5.50
C ILE A 451 -7.57 2.02 -5.89
N SER A 452 -8.78 2.28 -5.42
CA SER A 452 -9.59 3.44 -5.80
C SER A 452 -9.89 4.38 -4.64
N ALA A 453 -9.63 3.96 -3.41
CA ALA A 453 -9.74 4.79 -2.21
C ALA A 453 -8.80 4.29 -1.12
N MET A 454 -8.22 5.21 -0.35
CA MET A 454 -7.44 4.91 0.85
C MET A 454 -7.78 5.89 1.97
N LYS A 455 -7.91 5.39 3.21
CA LYS A 455 -8.02 6.21 4.42
C LYS A 455 -7.20 5.60 5.54
N ILE A 456 -6.48 6.47 6.24
CA ILE A 456 -5.67 6.11 7.40
C ILE A 456 -6.37 6.54 8.69
N SER A 457 -6.38 5.66 9.69
CA SER A 457 -6.72 5.99 11.08
C SER A 457 -5.47 5.81 11.92
N THR A 458 -4.86 6.93 12.31
CA THR A 458 -3.69 6.92 13.20
C THR A 458 -4.12 6.53 14.62
N LYS A 459 -5.34 6.84 15.03
CA LYS A 459 -5.89 6.43 16.34
C LYS A 459 -6.06 4.91 16.45
N GLN A 460 -6.62 4.27 15.42
CA GLN A 460 -6.80 2.81 15.39
C GLN A 460 -5.56 2.05 14.90
N GLN A 461 -4.58 2.77 14.35
CA GLN A 461 -3.38 2.20 13.72
C GLN A 461 -3.74 1.25 12.57
N GLN A 462 -4.70 1.67 11.74
CA GLN A 462 -5.23 0.91 10.62
C GLN A 462 -5.25 1.74 9.33
N LEU A 463 -5.08 1.06 8.21
CA LEU A 463 -5.28 1.54 6.85
C LEU A 463 -6.47 0.82 6.23
N TYR A 464 -7.40 1.58 5.67
CA TYR A 464 -8.58 1.09 4.97
C TYR A 464 -8.45 1.38 3.48
N ILE A 465 -8.75 0.39 2.66
CA ILE A 465 -8.52 0.41 1.22
C ILE A 465 -9.77 -0.05 0.48
N GLY A 466 -10.18 0.71 -0.52
CA GLY A 466 -11.35 0.44 -1.35
C GLY A 466 -11.00 0.14 -2.80
N SER A 467 -11.63 -0.87 -3.38
CA SER A 467 -11.53 -1.22 -4.80
C SER A 467 -12.89 -1.56 -5.40
N ALA A 468 -12.93 -1.93 -6.68
CA ALA A 468 -14.14 -2.50 -7.27
C ALA A 468 -14.52 -3.86 -6.65
N ALA A 469 -13.54 -4.59 -6.10
CA ALA A 469 -13.73 -5.92 -5.51
C ALA A 469 -14.21 -5.89 -4.06
N GLY A 470 -13.98 -4.80 -3.32
CA GLY A 470 -14.38 -4.72 -1.92
C GLY A 470 -13.57 -3.73 -1.09
N VAL A 471 -13.50 -4.00 0.21
CA VAL A 471 -12.76 -3.20 1.20
C VAL A 471 -11.76 -4.08 1.94
N SER A 472 -10.52 -3.62 2.06
CA SER A 472 -9.47 -4.27 2.86
C SER A 472 -9.03 -3.37 4.01
N GLN A 473 -8.72 -3.97 5.15
CA GLN A 473 -8.19 -3.35 6.36
C GLN A 473 -6.85 -4.02 6.68
N LEU A 474 -5.81 -3.22 6.94
CA LEU A 474 -4.50 -3.70 7.38
C LEU A 474 -3.90 -2.77 8.44
N PRO A 475 -3.08 -3.29 9.38
CA PRO A 475 -2.39 -2.46 10.36
C PRO A 475 -1.33 -1.57 9.69
N LEU A 476 -0.91 -0.49 10.34
CA LEU A 476 0.15 0.39 9.80
C LEU A 476 1.56 -0.22 9.90
N HIS A 477 1.75 -1.17 10.82
CA HIS A 477 3.01 -1.84 11.09
C HIS A 477 2.83 -3.36 11.26
N ARG A 478 3.92 -4.10 11.00
CA ARG A 478 4.03 -5.56 11.08
C ARG A 478 5.42 -5.93 11.61
N CYS A 479 5.79 -5.39 12.77
CA CYS A 479 7.18 -5.41 13.25
C CYS A 479 7.74 -6.83 13.41
N ASP A 480 6.88 -7.76 13.79
CA ASP A 480 7.11 -9.19 13.92
C ASP A 480 7.51 -9.88 12.61
N VAL A 481 7.16 -9.31 11.45
CA VAL A 481 7.51 -9.86 10.14
C VAL A 481 8.98 -9.63 9.79
N TYR A 482 9.55 -8.49 10.21
CA TYR A 482 10.94 -8.11 9.90
C TYR A 482 11.97 -9.09 10.43
N GLY A 483 11.69 -9.74 11.55
CA GLY A 483 12.62 -10.69 12.14
C GLY A 483 12.47 -10.81 13.63
N LYS A 484 13.27 -11.71 14.20
CA LYS A 484 13.32 -11.94 15.64
C LYS A 484 14.67 -11.56 16.24
N ALA A 485 15.65 -11.15 15.45
CA ALA A 485 16.91 -10.63 15.96
C ALA A 485 16.94 -9.10 15.99
N CYS A 486 17.77 -8.54 16.89
CA CYS A 486 18.01 -7.09 16.98
C CYS A 486 18.46 -6.50 15.63
N ALA A 487 19.39 -7.18 14.95
CA ALA A 487 19.90 -6.72 13.66
C ALA A 487 18.82 -6.63 12.58
N GLU A 488 17.95 -7.64 12.50
CA GLU A 488 16.86 -7.68 11.51
C GLU A 488 15.87 -6.53 11.70
N CYS A 489 15.59 -6.17 12.96
CA CYS A 489 14.73 -5.05 13.34
C CYS A 489 15.38 -3.70 13.04
N CYS A 490 16.66 -3.54 13.34
CA CYS A 490 17.41 -2.32 13.07
C CYS A 490 17.53 -2.05 11.55
N LEU A 491 17.84 -3.08 10.77
CA LEU A 491 17.88 -3.01 9.30
C LEU A 491 16.51 -2.68 8.67
N ALA A 492 15.41 -2.80 9.43
CA ALA A 492 14.07 -2.51 8.90
C ALA A 492 13.85 -1.04 8.61
N ARG A 493 14.51 -0.14 9.34
CA ARG A 493 14.36 1.31 9.19
C ARG A 493 12.88 1.75 9.19
N ASP A 494 12.00 1.00 9.85
CA ASP A 494 10.57 1.28 9.95
C ASP A 494 10.31 2.11 11.21
N PRO A 495 9.87 3.38 11.09
CA PRO A 495 9.63 4.25 12.25
C PRO A 495 8.63 3.68 13.27
N TYR A 496 7.72 2.81 12.83
CA TYR A 496 6.77 2.16 13.72
C TYR A 496 7.38 1.03 14.55
N CYS A 497 8.60 0.59 14.25
CA CYS A 497 9.18 -0.63 14.82
C CYS A 497 10.52 -0.35 15.51
N ALA A 498 10.71 -0.97 16.68
CA ALA A 498 11.96 -0.92 17.44
C ALA A 498 12.22 -2.26 18.10
N TRP A 499 13.49 -2.58 18.32
CA TRP A 499 13.86 -3.74 19.13
C TRP A 499 13.62 -3.42 20.60
N ASP A 500 12.84 -4.23 21.31
CA ASP A 500 12.52 -3.97 22.73
C ASP A 500 13.45 -4.67 23.74
N GLY A 501 14.36 -5.50 23.25
CA GLY A 501 15.23 -6.38 24.05
C GLY A 501 14.95 -7.87 23.82
N ALA A 502 13.75 -8.22 23.34
CA ALA A 502 13.35 -9.60 23.10
C ALA A 502 12.79 -9.84 21.68
N SER A 503 12.10 -8.86 21.10
CA SER A 503 11.50 -8.98 19.77
C SER A 503 11.46 -7.63 19.05
N CYS A 504 11.29 -7.68 17.73
CA CYS A 504 10.96 -6.48 16.97
C CYS A 504 9.49 -6.15 17.20
N SER A 505 9.23 -5.06 17.93
CA SER A 505 7.88 -4.69 18.35
C SER A 505 7.59 -3.23 18.05
N ARG A 506 6.35 -2.82 18.28
CA ARG A 506 5.91 -1.47 17.96
C ARG A 506 6.65 -0.44 18.82
N TYR A 507 7.15 0.61 18.18
CA TYR A 507 7.73 1.75 18.84
C TYR A 507 6.65 2.55 19.60
N PHE A 508 6.97 2.89 20.84
CA PHE A 508 6.18 3.78 21.68
C PHE A 508 7.13 4.74 22.41
N PRO A 509 6.89 6.06 22.42
CA PRO A 509 7.72 6.98 23.18
C PRO A 509 7.61 6.67 24.69
N THR A 510 8.67 6.16 25.32
CA THR A 510 8.68 5.92 26.79
C THR A 510 9.94 6.45 27.45
N ALA A 511 9.82 6.80 28.74
CA ALA A 511 10.93 7.37 29.51
C ALA A 511 12.01 6.35 29.92
N LYS A 512 11.73 5.03 29.88
CA LYS A 512 12.69 3.97 30.27
C LYS A 512 13.43 3.44 29.03
N ARG A 513 14.49 4.14 28.64
CA ARG A 513 15.23 3.96 27.38
C ARG A 513 16.19 2.75 27.29
N ARG A 514 16.46 2.04 28.38
CA ARG A 514 17.72 1.27 28.51
C ARG A 514 17.85 0.00 27.64
N THR A 515 16.80 -0.49 26.98
CA THR A 515 16.87 -1.72 26.16
C THR A 515 16.36 -1.56 24.73
N ARG A 516 15.83 -0.38 24.38
CA ARG A 516 15.23 -0.14 23.06
C ARG A 516 16.27 0.33 22.07
N ARG A 517 16.18 -0.19 20.85
CA ARG A 517 17.13 0.12 19.77
C ARG A 517 16.35 0.34 18.48
N GLN A 518 16.50 1.53 17.90
CA GLN A 518 15.95 1.90 16.61
C GLN A 518 16.96 2.79 15.89
N ASP A 519 17.19 2.54 14.60
CA ASP A 519 18.00 3.40 13.75
C ASP A 519 17.35 3.49 12.37
N ILE A 520 16.59 4.56 12.16
CA ILE A 520 15.90 4.81 10.90
C ILE A 520 16.87 5.36 9.85
N ARG A 521 17.77 6.27 10.25
CA ARG A 521 18.64 6.99 9.32
C ARG A 521 19.66 6.09 8.66
N ASN A 522 20.40 5.30 9.43
CA ASN A 522 21.51 4.52 8.89
C ASN A 522 21.15 3.03 8.79
N GLY A 523 20.28 2.56 9.70
CA GLY A 523 19.96 1.14 9.83
C GLY A 523 21.23 0.34 10.13
N ASP A 524 21.97 0.71 11.18
CA ASP A 524 23.26 0.11 11.54
C ASP A 524 23.16 -0.85 12.75
N PRO A 525 23.11 -2.18 12.51
CA PRO A 525 23.14 -3.16 13.59
C PRO A 525 24.43 -3.20 14.39
N LEU A 526 25.58 -2.82 13.81
CA LEU A 526 26.87 -3.04 14.45
C LEU A 526 27.06 -2.14 15.68
N THR A 527 26.56 -0.90 15.60
CA THR A 527 26.60 0.04 16.72
C THR A 527 25.46 -0.19 17.69
N HIS A 528 24.25 -0.48 17.19
CA HIS A 528 23.04 -0.56 18.01
C HIS A 528 22.83 -1.93 18.66
N CYS A 529 23.28 -3.03 18.05
CA CYS A 529 23.10 -4.40 18.53
C CYS A 529 24.41 -5.02 19.06
N SER A 530 24.99 -4.42 20.10
CA SER A 530 26.27 -4.84 20.70
C SER A 530 26.26 -6.27 21.29
N ASP A 531 25.08 -6.85 21.53
CA ASP A 531 24.91 -8.22 22.06
C ASP A 531 25.25 -9.31 21.03
N LEU A 532 25.61 -8.94 19.78
CA LEU A 532 26.01 -9.87 18.71
C LEU A 532 27.46 -10.38 18.84
N GLN A 533 28.32 -9.73 19.65
CA GLN A 533 29.74 -10.09 19.74
C GLN A 533 30.09 -11.09 20.85
N HIS A 534 29.16 -11.45 21.74
CA HIS A 534 29.50 -12.21 22.96
C HIS A 534 28.75 -13.52 23.21
N HIS A 535 27.98 -14.04 22.26
CA HIS A 535 27.34 -15.34 22.45
C HIS A 535 27.51 -16.29 21.25
N ASP A 536 28.59 -17.08 21.32
CA ASP A 536 28.56 -18.53 21.05
C ASP A 536 27.65 -19.29 22.06
N ASN A 537 26.59 -18.64 22.60
CA ASN A 537 25.57 -19.31 23.40
C ASN A 537 24.29 -19.49 22.55
N PRO A 538 23.84 -20.74 22.38
CA PRO A 538 22.68 -21.11 21.57
C PRO A 538 21.34 -20.85 22.28
N SER A 539 21.15 -19.64 22.81
CA SER A 539 19.91 -19.24 23.50
C SER A 539 19.37 -17.94 22.94
N GLY A 540 18.60 -18.06 21.86
CA GLY A 540 17.71 -17.00 21.39
C GLY A 540 17.03 -17.32 20.06
N HIS A 541 17.82 -17.54 19.00
CA HIS A 541 17.32 -17.96 17.69
C HIS A 541 18.26 -19.02 17.12
N GLY A 542 17.80 -20.28 17.13
CA GLY A 542 18.55 -21.36 16.51
C GLY A 542 18.75 -21.05 15.03
N LEU A 543 20.01 -20.98 14.61
CA LEU A 543 20.38 -21.04 13.21
C LEU A 543 19.61 -22.18 12.57
N GLU A 544 18.92 -21.94 11.45
CA GLU A 544 18.22 -23.01 10.76
C GLU A 544 19.27 -24.01 10.28
N GLU A 545 19.17 -25.26 10.73
CA GLU A 545 20.07 -26.35 10.32
C GLU A 545 19.28 -27.37 9.50
N LYS A 546 19.78 -27.72 8.32
CA LYS A 546 19.21 -28.74 7.43
C LYS A 546 20.26 -29.78 7.09
N ILE A 547 19.85 -31.04 7.03
CA ILE A 547 20.67 -32.13 6.49
C ILE A 547 20.04 -32.52 5.15
N ILE A 548 20.84 -32.51 4.09
CA ILE A 548 20.43 -32.86 2.73
C ILE A 548 21.28 -34.04 2.28
N TYR A 549 20.62 -35.07 1.76
CA TYR A 549 21.27 -36.22 1.16
C TYR A 549 21.29 -36.06 -0.35
N GLY A 550 22.45 -36.24 -0.95
CA GLY A 550 22.65 -36.24 -2.40
C GLY A 550 23.26 -37.54 -2.87
N VAL A 551 22.93 -37.98 -4.08
CA VAL A 551 23.54 -39.17 -4.69
C VAL A 551 24.67 -38.73 -5.60
N GLU A 552 25.79 -39.43 -5.59
CA GLU A 552 26.92 -39.16 -6.49
C GLU A 552 26.44 -39.11 -7.96
N ASN A 553 26.94 -38.12 -8.72
CA ASN A 553 26.54 -37.78 -10.10
C ASN A 553 25.12 -37.22 -10.30
N SER A 554 24.30 -37.11 -9.25
CA SER A 554 23.01 -36.40 -9.35
C SER A 554 23.18 -34.90 -9.12
N SER A 555 22.09 -34.14 -9.32
CA SER A 555 22.04 -32.70 -9.06
C SER A 555 21.30 -32.40 -7.77
N THR A 556 21.78 -31.44 -6.97
CA THR A 556 21.13 -30.97 -5.74
C THR A 556 21.03 -29.46 -5.73
N PHE A 557 19.93 -28.94 -5.17
CA PHE A 557 19.72 -27.51 -4.95
C PHE A 557 19.65 -27.21 -3.46
N LEU A 558 20.53 -26.33 -2.98
CA LEU A 558 20.54 -25.84 -1.60
C LEU A 558 19.76 -24.52 -1.57
N GLU A 559 18.49 -24.58 -1.17
CA GLU A 559 17.62 -23.41 -1.11
C GLU A 559 18.02 -22.48 0.05
N CYS A 560 18.21 -21.20 -0.26
CA CYS A 560 18.36 -20.14 0.72
C CYS A 560 17.90 -18.82 0.13
N SER A 561 16.79 -18.29 0.65
CA SER A 561 16.23 -17.02 0.22
C SER A 561 16.08 -16.08 1.41
N PRO A 562 16.74 -14.91 1.42
CA PRO A 562 16.56 -13.92 2.48
C PRO A 562 15.14 -13.32 2.40
N LYS A 563 14.57 -12.97 3.56
CA LYS A 563 13.31 -12.21 3.59
C LYS A 563 13.48 -10.84 2.90
N SER A 564 14.61 -10.17 3.15
CA SER A 564 14.93 -8.89 2.53
C SER A 564 15.28 -9.08 1.06
N GLN A 565 14.54 -8.44 0.15
CA GLN A 565 14.84 -8.44 -1.29
C GLN A 565 16.04 -7.55 -1.64
N ARG A 566 16.56 -6.80 -0.66
CA ARG A 566 17.75 -5.95 -0.79
C ARG A 566 19.02 -6.68 -0.36
N ALA A 567 18.88 -7.78 0.39
CA ALA A 567 20.00 -8.55 0.88
C ALA A 567 20.65 -9.33 -0.25
N LEU A 568 21.99 -9.37 -0.25
CA LEU A 568 22.77 -10.23 -1.13
C LEU A 568 23.03 -11.56 -0.44
N VAL A 569 22.88 -12.66 -1.19
CA VAL A 569 23.17 -14.00 -0.69
C VAL A 569 24.64 -14.35 -0.95
N TYR A 570 25.31 -14.78 0.11
CA TYR A 570 26.71 -15.19 0.12
C TYR A 570 26.85 -16.60 0.71
N TRP A 571 27.65 -17.45 0.09
CA TRP A 571 27.81 -18.85 0.51
C TRP A 571 29.25 -19.17 0.92
N GLN A 572 29.40 -19.88 2.03
CA GLN A 572 30.66 -20.48 2.45
C GLN A 572 30.51 -22.00 2.53
N PHE A 573 31.59 -22.71 2.21
CA PHE A 573 31.68 -24.16 2.33
C PHE A 573 32.75 -24.53 3.36
N GLN A 574 32.42 -25.49 4.21
CA GLN A 574 33.32 -26.07 5.19
C GLN A 574 33.35 -27.59 4.96
N LYS A 575 34.53 -28.12 4.66
CA LYS A 575 34.69 -29.55 4.37
C LYS A 575 34.53 -30.38 5.64
N GLN A 576 34.04 -31.61 5.49
CA GLN A 576 33.94 -32.56 6.58
C GLN A 576 35.35 -32.91 7.10
N ASN A 577 35.67 -32.50 8.34
CA ASN A 577 36.99 -32.55 9.00
C ASN A 577 37.96 -31.38 8.73
N ASP A 578 37.49 -30.26 8.19
CA ASP A 578 38.26 -29.01 8.11
C ASP A 578 37.54 -27.90 8.89
N ASP A 579 38.28 -27.12 9.69
CA ASP A 579 37.76 -25.95 10.39
C ASP A 579 37.74 -24.71 9.48
N ARG A 580 38.42 -24.76 8.33
CA ARG A 580 38.49 -23.66 7.39
C ARG A 580 37.20 -23.55 6.58
N LYS A 581 36.61 -22.36 6.64
CA LYS A 581 35.51 -21.95 5.76
C LYS A 581 36.08 -21.30 4.51
N GLU A 582 35.67 -21.80 3.35
CA GLU A 582 36.08 -21.27 2.04
C GLU A 582 34.90 -20.62 1.33
N GLU A 583 35.18 -19.56 0.57
CA GLU A 583 34.19 -18.96 -0.32
C GLU A 583 33.92 -19.88 -1.51
N ILE A 584 32.64 -20.09 -1.81
CA ILE A 584 32.24 -20.92 -2.95
C ILE A 584 32.52 -20.17 -4.25
N LYS A 585 33.46 -20.70 -5.03
CA LYS A 585 33.72 -20.22 -6.39
C LYS A 585 32.72 -20.83 -7.35
N VAL A 586 31.98 -19.98 -8.06
CA VAL A 586 31.05 -20.38 -9.11
C VAL A 586 31.84 -20.94 -10.29
N ASP A 587 31.44 -22.12 -10.77
CA ASP A 587 32.01 -22.79 -11.94
C ASP A 587 30.89 -23.45 -12.78
N ASP A 588 31.23 -24.21 -13.82
CA ASP A 588 30.22 -24.85 -14.69
C ASP A 588 29.32 -25.87 -13.96
N ARG A 589 29.74 -26.32 -12.76
CA ARG A 589 29.09 -27.33 -11.93
C ARG A 589 28.32 -26.71 -10.77
N LEU A 590 28.80 -25.59 -10.20
CA LEU A 590 28.13 -24.83 -9.14
C LEU A 590 27.59 -23.50 -9.66
N ILE A 591 26.27 -23.36 -9.64
CA ILE A 591 25.57 -22.15 -10.08
C ILE A 591 24.88 -21.48 -8.89
N ARG A 592 25.18 -20.20 -8.70
CA ARG A 592 24.43 -19.36 -7.76
C ARG A 592 23.16 -18.83 -8.42
N THR A 593 22.01 -19.04 -7.78
CA THR A 593 20.72 -18.46 -8.17
C THR A 593 20.26 -17.45 -7.12
N GLU A 594 19.17 -16.72 -7.39
CA GLU A 594 18.57 -15.82 -6.39
C GLU A 594 17.95 -16.58 -5.21
N GLN A 595 17.56 -17.84 -5.42
CA GLN A 595 16.89 -18.70 -4.46
C GLN A 595 17.83 -19.66 -3.73
N GLY A 596 19.12 -19.73 -4.11
CA GLY A 596 20.05 -20.67 -3.50
C GLY A 596 21.26 -21.06 -4.36
N LEU A 597 21.79 -22.25 -4.10
CA LEU A 597 22.98 -22.80 -4.76
C LEU A 597 22.65 -24.13 -5.45
N LEU A 598 22.84 -24.19 -6.76
CA LEU A 598 22.64 -25.40 -7.57
C LEU A 598 23.98 -26.11 -7.81
N LEU A 599 24.08 -27.35 -7.36
CA LEU A 599 25.14 -28.28 -7.70
C LEU A 599 24.64 -29.20 -8.81
N ARG A 600 25.14 -29.03 -10.04
CA ARG A 600 24.69 -29.79 -11.22
C ARG A 600 25.12 -31.24 -11.21
N SER A 601 26.26 -31.54 -10.60
CA SER A 601 26.80 -32.89 -10.49
C SER A 601 27.55 -33.01 -9.17
N LEU A 602 27.04 -33.87 -8.29
CA LEU A 602 27.59 -34.14 -6.97
C LEU A 602 28.81 -35.08 -7.05
N GLN A 603 29.86 -34.73 -6.31
CA GLN A 603 31.08 -35.51 -6.13
C GLN A 603 31.33 -35.68 -4.65
N ARG A 604 31.94 -36.79 -4.20
CA ARG A 604 32.23 -37.05 -2.77
C ARG A 604 32.91 -35.87 -2.04
N LYS A 605 33.71 -35.08 -2.75
CA LYS A 605 34.41 -33.91 -2.20
C LYS A 605 33.49 -32.75 -1.78
N ASP A 606 32.25 -32.73 -2.27
CA ASP A 606 31.26 -31.69 -1.96
C ASP A 606 30.54 -31.95 -0.64
N SER A 607 30.78 -33.11 -0.01
CA SER A 607 30.25 -33.44 1.32
C SER A 607 30.85 -32.50 2.36
N GLY A 608 29.98 -31.90 3.17
CA GLY A 608 30.39 -30.90 4.15
C GLY A 608 29.25 -29.96 4.53
N ILE A 609 29.61 -28.84 5.15
CA ILE A 609 28.67 -27.86 5.70
C ILE A 609 28.70 -26.61 4.83
N TYR A 610 27.54 -26.23 4.32
CA TYR A 610 27.32 -25.02 3.55
C TYR A 610 26.64 -23.98 4.44
N PHE A 611 27.22 -22.79 4.54
CA PHE A 611 26.64 -21.66 5.25
C PHE A 611 26.09 -20.66 4.24
N CYS A 612 24.81 -20.35 4.36
CA CYS A 612 24.18 -19.27 3.65
C CYS A 612 24.16 -18.01 4.53
N HIS A 613 24.67 -16.91 4.00
CA HIS A 613 24.67 -15.61 4.63
C HIS A 613 23.87 -14.60 3.82
N ALA A 614 23.20 -13.69 4.52
CA ALA A 614 22.61 -12.49 3.95
C ALA A 614 23.46 -11.28 4.31
N VAL A 615 23.77 -10.45 3.32
CA VAL A 615 24.50 -9.19 3.49
C VAL A 615 23.58 -8.02 3.12
N GLU A 616 23.29 -7.16 4.08
CA GLU A 616 22.44 -5.97 3.93
C GLU A 616 23.11 -4.79 4.67
N HIS A 617 23.28 -3.65 4.00
CA HIS A 617 23.94 -2.45 4.58
C HIS A 617 25.33 -2.74 5.20
N GLY A 618 26.09 -3.67 4.61
CA GLY A 618 27.41 -4.08 5.12
C GLY A 618 27.37 -5.00 6.35
N PHE A 619 26.20 -5.28 6.89
CA PHE A 619 26.00 -6.27 7.94
C PHE A 619 25.81 -7.67 7.33
N MET A 620 26.52 -8.67 7.85
CA MET A 620 26.44 -10.07 7.40
C MET A 620 25.83 -10.93 8.50
N GLN A 621 24.75 -11.66 8.18
CA GLN A 621 24.11 -12.62 9.08
C GLN A 621 24.01 -13.99 8.44
N THR A 622 24.23 -15.05 9.23
CA THR A 622 24.01 -16.43 8.78
C THR A 622 22.52 -16.75 8.83
N LEU A 623 21.94 -17.16 7.71
CA LEU A 623 20.54 -17.56 7.60
C LEU A 623 20.34 -19.05 7.82
N LEU A 624 21.17 -19.86 7.17
CA LEU A 624 20.99 -21.30 7.07
C LEU A 624 22.34 -22.00 7.08
N LYS A 625 22.40 -23.13 7.79
CA LYS A 625 23.49 -24.10 7.76
C LYS A 625 22.97 -25.41 7.17
N VAL A 626 23.57 -25.85 6.08
CA VAL A 626 23.19 -27.07 5.39
C VAL A 626 24.32 -28.08 5.46
N THR A 627 24.10 -29.21 6.09
CA THR A 627 24.99 -30.37 6.02
C THR A 627 24.60 -31.18 4.78
N LEU A 628 25.47 -31.22 3.77
CA LEU A 628 25.28 -32.04 2.58
C LEU A 628 26.06 -33.34 2.76
N GLU A 629 25.33 -34.46 2.79
CA GLU A 629 25.90 -35.81 2.84
C GLU A 629 25.73 -36.49 1.48
N ILE A 630 26.81 -37.08 0.98
CA ILE A 630 26.82 -37.69 -0.37
C ILE A 630 26.86 -39.19 -0.24
N ILE A 631 25.82 -39.84 -0.76
CA ILE A 631 25.69 -41.28 -0.86
C ILE A 631 26.38 -41.69 -2.16
N ASP A 632 27.44 -42.49 -2.04
CA ASP A 632 28.12 -43.03 -3.19
C ASP A 632 27.26 -44.10 -3.90
N THR A 633 27.56 -44.35 -5.17
CA THR A 633 26.76 -45.27 -5.99
C THR A 633 26.82 -46.72 -5.50
N GLU A 634 27.92 -47.14 -4.85
CA GLU A 634 28.12 -48.52 -4.36
C GLU A 634 27.29 -48.77 -3.10
N HIS A 635 27.30 -47.84 -2.13
CA HIS A 635 26.44 -47.83 -0.96
C HIS A 635 24.97 -47.70 -1.31
N LEU A 636 24.64 -46.99 -2.40
CA LEU A 636 23.26 -46.92 -2.87
C LEU A 636 22.78 -48.30 -3.35
N GLU A 637 23.61 -49.03 -4.10
CA GLU A 637 23.31 -50.41 -4.50
C GLU A 637 23.19 -51.34 -3.28
N GLU A 638 24.06 -51.24 -2.27
CA GLU A 638 23.92 -52.00 -1.02
C GLU A 638 22.64 -51.67 -0.23
N LEU A 639 22.23 -50.40 -0.18
CA LEU A 639 20.99 -49.96 0.45
C LEU A 639 19.75 -50.45 -0.31
N LEU A 640 19.84 -50.59 -1.63
CA LEU A 640 18.78 -51.12 -2.48
C LEU A 640 18.70 -52.65 -2.44
N HIS A 641 19.84 -53.35 -2.35
CA HIS A 641 19.93 -54.81 -2.33
C HIS A 641 19.71 -55.45 -0.95
N LYS A 642 19.85 -54.69 0.16
CA LYS A 642 19.58 -55.17 1.52
C LYS A 642 18.12 -55.57 1.80
N GLU A 643 17.18 -55.25 0.90
CA GLU A 643 15.78 -55.69 1.01
C GLU A 643 15.42 -56.90 0.12
N GLU A 644 16.29 -57.29 -0.84
CA GLU A 644 15.99 -58.40 -1.77
C GLU A 644 16.69 -59.73 -1.43
N GLU A 645 17.80 -59.72 -0.68
CA GLU A 645 18.45 -60.97 -0.25
C GLU A 645 18.19 -61.33 1.21
N GLY A 646 17.21 -62.23 1.41
CA GLY A 646 17.46 -63.43 2.19
C GLY A 646 17.29 -63.38 3.70
N ASP A 647 16.06 -63.67 4.13
CA ASP A 647 15.80 -64.54 5.27
C ASP A 647 16.65 -65.84 5.12
N THR A 648 17.78 -65.95 5.83
CA THR A 648 18.24 -67.14 6.56
C THR A 648 19.68 -67.01 7.07
N SER A 649 19.83 -67.20 8.39
CA SER A 649 21.05 -67.59 9.14
C SER A 649 21.96 -66.51 9.77
N LYS A 650 21.66 -66.27 11.06
CA LYS A 650 22.55 -66.22 12.25
C LYS A 650 23.55 -65.06 12.49
N ILE A 651 23.12 -64.22 13.46
CA ILE A 651 23.84 -63.58 14.59
C ILE A 651 24.66 -62.29 14.31
N LYS A 652 24.13 -61.12 14.70
CA LYS A 652 24.52 -60.34 15.92
C LYS A 652 23.75 -59.02 15.99
N GLU A 653 23.36 -58.67 17.20
CA GLU A 653 22.67 -57.44 17.57
C GLU A 653 23.46 -56.19 17.17
N ALA A 654 22.77 -55.25 16.50
CA ALA A 654 23.00 -53.82 16.66
C ALA A 654 21.68 -53.09 16.38
N SER A 655 21.24 -52.34 17.39
CA SER A 655 20.00 -51.57 17.45
C SER A 655 19.90 -50.51 16.35
N ASN A 656 18.81 -50.53 15.57
CA ASN A 656 18.36 -49.38 14.77
C ASN A 656 16.86 -49.17 14.98
N SER A 657 16.49 -48.00 15.49
CA SER A 657 15.09 -47.57 15.66
C SER A 657 14.70 -46.64 14.50
N MET A 658 13.97 -47.15 13.52
CA MET A 658 13.16 -46.33 12.61
C MET A 658 11.67 -46.58 12.85
N THR A 659 10.87 -45.52 12.74
CA THR A 659 9.43 -45.57 13.06
C THR A 659 8.59 -46.02 11.85
N PRO A 660 7.40 -46.60 12.07
CA PRO A 660 6.60 -47.24 11.01
C PRO A 660 6.13 -46.33 9.86
N SER A 661 6.10 -45.00 10.06
CA SER A 661 5.61 -44.04 9.04
C SER A 661 6.59 -43.83 7.89
N GLN A 662 7.90 -43.96 8.14
CA GLN A 662 8.95 -43.77 7.14
C GLN A 662 8.99 -44.91 6.10
N LYS A 663 8.51 -46.11 6.46
CA LYS A 663 8.44 -47.28 5.55
C LYS A 663 7.35 -47.17 4.49
N VAL A 664 6.26 -46.45 4.76
CA VAL A 664 5.13 -46.34 3.83
C VAL A 664 5.43 -45.35 2.71
N TRP A 665 6.03 -44.21 3.05
CA TRP A 665 6.43 -43.19 2.07
C TRP A 665 7.49 -43.69 1.08
N TYR A 666 8.46 -44.48 1.57
CA TYR A 666 9.51 -45.08 0.75
C TYR A 666 8.97 -46.08 -0.28
N ARG A 667 7.94 -46.87 0.09
CA ARG A 667 7.33 -47.86 -0.80
C ARG A 667 6.57 -47.22 -1.97
N ASP A 668 5.92 -46.08 -1.72
CA ASP A 668 5.21 -45.31 -2.75
C ASP A 668 6.20 -44.61 -3.71
N PHE A 669 7.38 -44.22 -3.21
CA PHE A 669 8.45 -43.63 -4.02
C PHE A 669 9.16 -44.66 -4.91
N MET A 670 9.43 -45.86 -4.41
CA MET A 670 10.07 -46.94 -5.19
C MET A 670 9.18 -47.45 -6.35
N GLN A 671 7.85 -47.32 -6.22
CA GLN A 671 6.93 -47.62 -7.33
C GLN A 671 6.99 -46.59 -8.47
N LEU A 672 7.49 -45.37 -8.21
CA LEU A 672 7.66 -44.33 -9.24
C LEU A 672 8.94 -44.50 -10.06
N ILE A 673 9.96 -45.16 -9.51
CA ILE A 673 11.28 -45.28 -10.14
C ILE A 673 11.36 -46.48 -11.10
N ASN A 674 10.58 -47.54 -10.87
CA ASN A 674 10.72 -48.82 -11.58
C ASN A 674 9.88 -49.00 -12.86
N HIS A 675 9.47 -47.92 -13.55
CA HIS A 675 8.84 -48.03 -14.88
C HIS A 675 9.82 -47.63 -16.00
N PRO A 676 10.27 -48.57 -16.85
CA PRO A 676 11.34 -48.32 -17.82
C PRO A 676 10.90 -47.64 -19.12
N ASN A 677 9.66 -47.12 -19.25
CA ASN A 677 9.21 -46.46 -20.48
C ASN A 677 8.52 -45.11 -20.21
N LEU A 678 9.21 -44.03 -20.57
CA LEU A 678 8.91 -42.61 -20.31
C LEU A 678 7.81 -41.96 -21.21
N ASN A 679 6.83 -42.71 -21.71
CA ASN A 679 5.79 -42.16 -22.61
C ASN A 679 4.37 -42.14 -22.06
N THR A 680 4.16 -42.36 -20.75
CA THR A 680 2.80 -42.41 -20.16
C THR A 680 2.66 -41.62 -18.86
N MET A 681 3.44 -40.53 -18.68
CA MET A 681 3.29 -39.62 -17.54
C MET A 681 1.85 -39.02 -17.49
N ASP A 682 1.26 -38.74 -18.66
CA ASP A 682 -0.11 -38.23 -18.77
C ASP A 682 -1.18 -39.26 -18.37
N GLU A 683 -0.98 -40.55 -18.66
CA GLU A 683 -1.91 -41.62 -18.22
C GLU A 683 -1.82 -41.87 -16.71
N PHE A 684 -0.62 -41.71 -16.12
CA PHE A 684 -0.43 -41.82 -14.67
C PHE A 684 -1.08 -40.65 -13.92
N CYS A 685 -0.90 -39.41 -14.38
CA CYS A 685 -1.59 -38.23 -13.83
C CYS A 685 -3.12 -38.36 -13.92
N GLU A 686 -3.65 -38.89 -15.04
CA GLU A 686 -5.07 -39.20 -15.22
C GLU A 686 -5.56 -40.31 -14.26
N GLN A 687 -4.75 -41.34 -13.99
CA GLN A 687 -5.09 -42.43 -13.06
C GLN A 687 -5.08 -41.97 -11.59
N VAL A 688 -4.13 -41.11 -11.20
CA VAL A 688 -4.07 -40.51 -9.86
C VAL A 688 -5.28 -39.59 -9.64
N TRP A 689 -5.63 -38.75 -10.62
CA TRP A 689 -6.84 -37.92 -10.57
C TRP A 689 -8.14 -38.73 -10.58
N LYS A 690 -8.19 -39.89 -11.28
CA LYS A 690 -9.34 -40.80 -11.24
C LYS A 690 -9.49 -41.54 -9.90
N ARG A 691 -8.38 -41.86 -9.22
CA ARG A 691 -8.38 -42.47 -7.86
C ARG A 691 -8.94 -41.51 -6.82
N ASP A 692 -8.57 -40.24 -6.90
CA ASP A 692 -9.05 -39.18 -6.00
C ASP A 692 -10.55 -38.88 -6.21
N ARG A 693 -11.04 -38.96 -7.47
CA ARG A 693 -12.48 -38.92 -7.78
C ARG A 693 -13.25 -40.17 -7.34
N LYS A 694 -12.64 -41.37 -7.31
CA LYS A 694 -13.27 -42.62 -6.82
C LYS A 694 -13.34 -42.66 -5.29
N GLN A 695 -12.34 -42.16 -4.57
CA GLN A 695 -12.39 -42.02 -3.11
C GLN A 695 -13.46 -41.02 -2.65
N ARG A 696 -13.74 -39.98 -3.44
CA ARG A 696 -14.89 -39.08 -3.21
C ARG A 696 -16.26 -39.68 -3.56
N ARG A 697 -16.33 -40.78 -4.33
CA ARG A 697 -17.59 -41.44 -4.74
C ARG A 697 -17.93 -42.73 -3.97
N GLN A 698 -17.05 -43.23 -3.09
CA GLN A 698 -17.29 -44.41 -2.25
C GLN A 698 -17.64 -44.07 -0.78
N ARG A 699 -18.51 -43.08 -0.56
CA ARG A 699 -19.37 -43.07 0.63
C ARG A 699 -20.77 -43.52 0.21
N PRO A 700 -21.19 -44.76 0.52
CA PRO A 700 -22.58 -45.15 0.36
C PRO A 700 -23.41 -44.50 1.46
N ALA A 701 -24.45 -43.78 1.03
CA ALA A 701 -25.60 -43.46 1.86
C ALA A 701 -26.45 -44.73 2.10
N ASN A 702 -27.08 -44.75 3.27
CA ASN A 702 -28.26 -45.53 3.67
C ASN A 702 -28.09 -46.97 4.17
N ALA A 703 -28.06 -47.10 5.50
CA ALA A 703 -28.96 -48.00 6.23
C ALA A 703 -29.59 -47.24 7.41
N GLN A 704 -30.61 -46.43 7.08
CA GLN A 704 -31.71 -45.97 7.93
C GLN A 704 -32.76 -47.12 7.82
N VAL A 705 -33.44 -47.66 8.84
CA VAL A 705 -34.32 -47.03 9.84
C VAL A 705 -34.71 -48.10 10.89
N ASN A 706 -34.71 -47.74 12.18
CA ASN A 706 -35.86 -47.87 13.09
C ASN A 706 -35.55 -47.11 14.39
N THR A 707 -35.74 -45.79 14.41
CA THR A 707 -36.87 -45.12 15.08
C THR A 707 -37.30 -45.76 16.39
N ASN A 708 -36.79 -45.23 17.50
CA ASN A 708 -37.60 -44.45 18.45
C ASN A 708 -36.72 -43.90 19.57
N LYS A 709 -37.14 -42.73 20.11
CA LYS A 709 -36.86 -42.27 21.49
C LYS A 709 -35.41 -41.79 21.75
N TRP A 710 -35.08 -40.53 22.02
CA TRP A 710 -35.76 -39.47 22.77
C TRP A 710 -35.19 -38.07 22.47
N LYS A 711 -36.06 -37.07 22.48
CA LYS A 711 -35.78 -35.64 22.71
C LYS A 711 -35.71 -35.35 24.21
N HIS A 712 -35.17 -34.17 24.54
CA HIS A 712 -35.34 -33.35 25.75
C HIS A 712 -34.24 -33.51 26.81
N LEU A 713 -33.29 -32.57 26.92
CA LEU A 713 -33.31 -31.27 27.65
C LEU A 713 -33.16 -31.42 29.18
N GLN A 714 -32.28 -30.57 29.71
CA GLN A 714 -32.21 -30.03 31.08
C GLN A 714 -31.68 -30.89 32.24
N GLU A 715 -30.69 -30.27 32.90
CA GLU A 715 -30.50 -30.13 34.36
C GLU A 715 -30.65 -31.37 35.27
N ASN A 716 -29.64 -31.63 36.10
CA ASN A 716 -29.78 -31.28 37.52
C ASN A 716 -28.50 -31.40 38.36
N LYS A 717 -28.36 -30.38 39.23
CA LYS A 717 -27.52 -30.30 40.43
C LYS A 717 -27.97 -31.30 41.51
N LYS A 718 -27.04 -31.66 42.41
CA LYS A 718 -27.07 -31.49 43.90
C LYS A 718 -26.05 -32.46 44.54
N GLY A 719 -25.30 -32.11 45.59
CA GLY A 719 -25.22 -30.87 46.36
C GLY A 719 -24.33 -31.04 47.60
N ARG A 720 -24.15 -29.97 48.38
CA ARG A 720 -24.01 -30.06 49.84
C ARG A 720 -24.38 -28.72 50.51
N ASN A 721 -25.26 -28.83 51.51
CA ASN A 721 -25.82 -27.76 52.34
C ASN A 721 -24.80 -27.18 53.33
N ARG A 722 -24.91 -25.87 53.63
CA ARG A 722 -25.03 -25.37 55.01
C ARG A 722 -25.68 -23.98 55.04
N ARG A 723 -26.69 -23.84 55.92
CA ARG A 723 -27.47 -22.63 56.24
C ARG A 723 -26.65 -21.66 57.10
N THR A 724 -26.87 -20.35 56.98
CA THR A 724 -27.41 -19.46 58.05
C THR A 724 -27.49 -17.98 57.64
N HIS A 725 -28.68 -17.40 57.88
CA HIS A 725 -29.06 -16.02 58.24
C HIS A 725 -28.74 -14.76 57.41
N GLU A 726 -29.82 -13.98 57.20
CA GLU A 726 -29.92 -12.58 56.76
C GLU A 726 -29.35 -11.57 57.76
N PHE A 727 -28.86 -10.41 57.29
CA PHE A 727 -29.30 -9.06 57.72
C PHE A 727 -28.76 -7.94 56.78
N GLU A 728 -29.51 -6.84 56.72
CA GLU A 728 -29.40 -5.65 55.86
C GLU A 728 -28.14 -4.76 56.00
N ARG A 729 -27.92 -3.95 54.93
CA ARG A 729 -27.69 -2.47 54.88
C ARG A 729 -26.34 -1.87 54.41
N ALA A 730 -26.51 -1.08 53.32
CA ALA A 730 -26.02 0.28 53.00
C ALA A 730 -24.57 0.55 52.49
N PRO A 731 -24.40 1.55 51.59
CA PRO A 731 -23.18 1.76 50.79
C PRO A 731 -22.24 2.81 51.41
N ARG A 732 -20.98 2.83 50.97
CA ARG A 732 -20.12 4.01 51.10
C ARG A 732 -19.29 4.25 49.84
N SER A 733 -19.52 5.41 49.25
CA SER A 733 -18.58 6.20 48.47
C SER A 733 -17.57 6.89 49.40
N VAL A 734 -16.30 6.96 48.99
CA VAL A 734 -15.57 8.21 48.69
C VAL A 734 -14.66 7.91 47.52
#